data_AF-A0A430FRX5-F1
#
_entry.id   AF-A0A430FRX5-F1
#
_cell.length_a   1.000
_cell.length_b   1.000
_cell.length_c   1.000
_cell.angle_alpha   90.00
_cell.angle_beta   90.00
_cell.angle_gamma   90.00
#
_symmetry.space_group_name_H-M   'P 1'
#
loop_
_entity.id
_entity.type
_entity.pdbx_description
1 polymer ?
#
loop_
_entity_poly.entity_id
_entity_poly.type
_entity_poly.pdbx_seq_one_letter_code
_entity_poly.pdbx_strand_id
1 'polypeptide(L)'
;MKGSVKNVVIAATAALSMTCIPFLTGTAIAEVPTGDIEINETNFPDEVFRNYVEKEWDTEGDGILTQEERESVTELRYVSEEEGYQLTSLKGIEFFPEVRNLYLMGNNLQDNIDISQNQKLVFVNVSDNAITSLDVSKNANVMALIASENQISSLDTSQCPQLTMIDARSNALSSFDATGNPVLQNLNLSMNQLSSLDIASNAQLQNLSIDSNQLSGLDISRNPDLYSLSASDNNLSAIDTSQNPELETMNVSENRISSIDISKNTHLHSLYATVNQLESINFGDIQSLSDVIVDYNPLPTVDVSQLVILSNFAVRSTGLTSLDVSHNPELQSLDISNTKISSIDVSHNQRLTELSADGLGLTSINVSHNPGLTELSVSGNELTSLDTTQNPNLAELDITDNNLTSLFLPQKHEDSSGVARGLKKLTVAKNPLLYLDLAGIPGEIHRGDLADPDAAYYTSEKQLDFRDVAPLMIMDSVVGVRGGRIVGNTLVPDSYPSTVTYQYISNGTTWDARVMFTDQPRYSFKDVNTTTPHHEDIQWVSEHKIAHGFVDTDGSSRFEPMWHVNRQDMAAFLRRIAVNIGITAADAWHPAAEDWLLFTDVHEWTPHAEDILWLAKFEIATGYEGPDGTRYFAPEVKVYRQDMAAFLHRLVQLTGDDTPVEAKAFTDVTDATPHAEHIRWLGGAGIAEGYKNADDTWRYEPMTTVYRQDMAAFLHRLDTFVKK
;
A
#
# COMPACT_ATOMS: atom_id res chain seq x y z
N MET A 1 -44.07 -38.13 -30.48
CA MET A 1 -45.08 -37.36 -29.73
C MET A 1 -44.42 -36.01 -29.43
N LYS A 2 -44.52 -34.95 -30.23
CA LYS A 2 -45.66 -34.13 -30.72
C LYS A 2 -46.45 -33.41 -29.60
N GLY A 3 -46.46 -32.07 -29.68
CA GLY A 3 -47.40 -31.11 -29.07
C GLY A 3 -46.71 -30.19 -28.06
N SER A 4 -46.24 -28.96 -28.36
CA SER A 4 -46.93 -27.75 -28.85
C SER A 4 -48.07 -27.28 -27.94
N VAL A 5 -48.04 -25.99 -27.53
CA VAL A 5 -49.10 -24.98 -27.78
C VAL A 5 -49.15 -23.87 -26.68
N LYS A 6 -49.00 -22.62 -27.17
CA LYS A 6 -49.61 -21.32 -26.76
C LYS A 6 -49.01 -20.40 -25.67
N ASN A 7 -48.38 -19.34 -26.19
CA ASN A 7 -48.61 -17.90 -25.96
C ASN A 7 -49.87 -17.50 -25.18
N VAL A 8 -49.70 -16.53 -24.27
CA VAL A 8 -50.61 -15.38 -24.13
C VAL A 8 -49.76 -14.11 -23.91
N VAL A 9 -49.76 -13.27 -24.93
CA VAL A 9 -49.45 -11.83 -24.89
C VAL A 9 -50.70 -11.12 -24.38
N ILE A 10 -50.57 -10.19 -23.43
CA ILE A 10 -51.58 -9.15 -23.20
C ILE A 10 -51.07 -7.86 -23.82
N ALA A 11 -51.84 -7.41 -24.81
CA ALA A 11 -51.73 -6.13 -25.47
C ALA A 11 -52.40 -5.03 -24.63
N ALA A 12 -51.89 -3.81 -24.77
CA ALA A 12 -52.68 -2.59 -24.69
C ALA A 12 -52.30 -1.67 -25.87
N THR A 13 -52.97 -1.94 -26.99
CA THR A 13 -53.39 -1.02 -28.06
C THR A 13 -53.91 0.32 -27.53
N ALA A 14 -54.01 1.45 -28.24
CA ALA A 14 -53.64 1.91 -29.59
C ALA A 14 -54.18 3.35 -29.71
N ALA A 15 -53.63 4.18 -30.60
CA ALA A 15 -54.44 5.01 -31.50
C ALA A 15 -53.58 5.54 -32.66
N LEU A 16 -54.00 5.18 -33.87
CA LEU A 16 -53.46 5.57 -35.17
C LEU A 16 -53.67 7.07 -35.46
N SER A 17 -52.79 7.64 -36.25
CA SER A 17 -53.24 8.23 -37.52
C SER A 17 -52.25 7.87 -38.65
N MET A 18 -52.82 7.25 -39.68
CA MET A 18 -52.17 6.80 -40.91
C MET A 18 -52.29 7.92 -41.94
N THR A 19 -51.19 8.23 -42.62
CA THR A 19 -51.20 8.62 -44.04
C THR A 19 -50.03 7.93 -44.74
N CYS A 20 -50.34 6.95 -45.59
CA CYS A 20 -49.46 6.38 -46.63
C CYS A 20 -49.06 7.51 -47.62
N ILE A 21 -47.91 7.55 -48.31
CA ILE A 21 -47.33 6.72 -49.43
C ILE A 21 -46.01 7.47 -49.85
N PRO A 22 -44.97 6.94 -50.55
CA PRO A 22 -44.43 5.58 -50.71
C PRO A 22 -42.93 5.46 -50.34
N PHE A 23 -42.44 4.22 -50.31
CA PHE A 23 -41.04 3.86 -50.61
C PHE A 23 -40.52 4.60 -51.85
N LEU A 24 -39.43 5.36 -51.71
CA LEU A 24 -38.48 5.60 -52.79
C LEU A 24 -37.15 4.93 -52.43
N THR A 25 -36.87 3.82 -53.11
CA THR A 25 -35.51 3.33 -53.31
C THR A 25 -34.75 4.39 -54.09
N GLY A 26 -33.76 4.99 -53.45
CA GLY A 26 -32.87 5.96 -54.08
C GLY A 26 -31.94 6.55 -53.03
N THR A 27 -30.80 5.90 -52.79
CA THR A 27 -29.62 6.58 -52.27
C THR A 27 -29.17 7.56 -53.35
N ALA A 28 -29.80 8.73 -53.38
CA ALA A 28 -29.20 9.89 -54.01
C ALA A 28 -27.98 10.24 -53.15
N ILE A 29 -26.79 10.01 -53.70
CA ILE A 29 -25.59 10.69 -53.25
C ILE A 29 -25.94 12.18 -53.41
N ALA A 30 -25.92 12.95 -52.32
CA ALA A 30 -25.98 14.39 -52.45
C ALA A 30 -24.79 14.80 -53.34
N GLU A 31 -25.06 15.30 -54.55
CA GLU A 31 -24.00 15.73 -55.45
C GLU A 31 -23.17 16.80 -54.75
N VAL A 32 -21.84 16.66 -54.78
CA VAL A 32 -20.91 17.70 -54.35
C VAL A 32 -21.34 19.00 -55.06
N PRO A 33 -21.55 20.11 -54.33
CA PRO A 33 -22.03 21.35 -54.92
C PRO A 33 -21.20 21.74 -56.15
N THR A 34 -21.85 21.68 -57.32
CA THR A 34 -21.23 22.02 -58.61
C THR A 34 -21.39 23.52 -58.83
N GLY A 35 -20.33 24.27 -58.60
CA GLY A 35 -20.30 25.72 -58.75
C GLY A 35 -19.36 26.39 -57.74
N ASP A 36 -19.18 27.69 -57.93
CA ASP A 36 -18.44 28.53 -56.99
C ASP A 36 -19.27 28.75 -55.72
N ILE A 37 -18.61 28.77 -54.56
CA ILE A 37 -19.25 28.84 -53.24
C ILE A 37 -18.89 30.16 -52.57
N GLU A 38 -19.87 31.03 -52.37
CA GLU A 38 -19.66 32.29 -51.62
C GLU A 38 -19.24 32.01 -50.16
N ILE A 39 -18.24 32.74 -49.69
CA ILE A 39 -17.79 32.69 -48.30
C ILE A 39 -18.64 33.65 -47.47
N ASN A 40 -19.70 33.12 -46.85
CA ASN A 40 -20.69 33.92 -46.14
C ASN A 40 -21.29 33.14 -44.95
N GLU A 41 -22.09 33.81 -44.11
CA GLU A 41 -22.75 33.21 -42.94
C GLU A 41 -23.72 32.06 -43.26
N THR A 42 -24.14 31.89 -44.52
CA THR A 42 -25.02 30.78 -44.91
C THR A 42 -24.23 29.50 -45.16
N ASN A 43 -23.11 29.60 -45.87
CA ASN A 43 -22.25 28.47 -46.21
C ASN A 43 -21.27 28.13 -45.09
N PHE A 44 -20.78 29.15 -44.38
CA PHE A 44 -19.84 29.07 -43.27
C PHE A 44 -20.38 29.91 -42.09
N PRO A 45 -21.33 29.39 -41.30
CA PRO A 45 -21.99 30.15 -40.24
C PRO A 45 -21.05 30.52 -39.09
N ASP A 46 -20.07 29.67 -38.79
CA ASP A 46 -19.05 29.95 -37.78
C ASP A 46 -18.10 31.05 -38.29
N GLU A 47 -18.01 32.17 -37.54
CA GLU A 47 -17.18 33.31 -37.93
C GLU A 47 -15.69 32.97 -37.94
N VAL A 48 -15.23 32.16 -36.99
CA VAL A 48 -13.84 31.73 -36.91
C VAL A 48 -13.51 30.84 -38.11
N PHE A 49 -14.39 29.89 -38.44
CA PHE A 49 -14.19 29.02 -39.59
C PHE A 49 -14.21 29.80 -40.90
N ARG A 50 -15.18 30.70 -41.05
CA ARG A 50 -15.32 31.56 -42.23
C ARG A 50 -14.06 32.41 -42.44
N ASN A 51 -13.57 33.07 -41.40
CA ASN A 51 -12.34 33.87 -41.47
C ASN A 51 -11.11 33.00 -41.79
N TYR A 52 -11.04 31.77 -41.29
CA TYR A 52 -9.99 30.83 -41.65
C TYR A 52 -10.04 30.46 -43.13
N VAL A 53 -11.23 30.14 -43.66
CA VAL A 53 -11.45 29.81 -45.06
C VAL A 53 -11.07 30.98 -45.98
N GLU A 54 -11.53 32.21 -45.69
CA GLU A 54 -11.16 33.43 -46.43
C GLU A 54 -9.65 33.66 -46.44
N LYS A 55 -8.97 33.37 -45.34
CA LYS A 55 -7.54 33.64 -45.22
C LYS A 55 -6.67 32.60 -45.89
N GLU A 56 -7.01 31.32 -45.74
CA GLU A 56 -6.14 30.21 -46.11
C GLU A 56 -6.47 29.63 -47.49
N TRP A 57 -7.73 29.72 -47.95
CA TRP A 57 -8.22 28.97 -49.12
C TRP A 57 -8.89 29.81 -50.22
N ASP A 58 -9.22 31.08 -49.96
CA ASP A 58 -9.61 32.07 -50.99
C ASP A 58 -8.34 32.78 -51.52
N THR A 59 -7.77 32.22 -52.58
CA THR A 59 -6.46 32.62 -53.08
C THR A 59 -6.48 33.94 -53.86
N GLU A 60 -7.61 34.28 -54.47
CA GLU A 60 -7.86 35.56 -55.13
C GLU A 60 -8.38 36.65 -54.20
N GLY A 61 -8.96 36.28 -53.04
CA GLY A 61 -9.50 37.19 -52.05
C GLY A 61 -10.78 37.90 -52.51
N ASP A 62 -11.58 37.24 -53.35
CA ASP A 62 -12.82 37.81 -53.90
C ASP A 62 -14.08 37.39 -53.11
N GLY A 63 -13.91 36.57 -52.06
CA GLY A 63 -14.98 36.07 -51.22
C GLY A 63 -15.73 34.88 -51.81
N ILE A 64 -15.19 34.23 -52.84
CA ILE A 64 -15.81 33.11 -53.56
C ILE A 64 -14.79 31.98 -53.69
N LEU A 65 -15.19 30.77 -53.30
CA LEU A 65 -14.37 29.56 -53.50
C LEU A 65 -14.69 28.89 -54.83
N THR A 66 -13.73 28.87 -55.73
CA THR A 66 -13.78 28.10 -56.97
C THR A 66 -13.71 26.59 -56.71
N GLN A 67 -14.06 25.78 -57.72
CA GLN A 67 -13.88 24.34 -57.63
C GLN A 67 -12.41 23.94 -57.45
N GLU A 68 -11.48 24.62 -58.13
CA GLU A 68 -10.05 24.32 -58.06
C GLU A 68 -9.49 24.58 -56.65
N GLU A 69 -9.86 25.70 -56.02
CA GLU A 69 -9.47 26.00 -54.64
C GLU A 69 -9.98 24.94 -53.68
N ARG A 70 -11.27 24.58 -53.76
CA ARG A 70 -11.88 23.57 -52.88
C ARG A 70 -11.26 22.18 -53.05
N GLU A 71 -10.92 21.79 -54.27
CA GLU A 71 -10.27 20.51 -54.57
C GLU A 71 -8.76 20.52 -54.22
N SER A 72 -8.15 21.70 -54.05
CA SER A 72 -6.75 21.81 -53.60
C SER A 72 -6.58 21.56 -52.09
N VAL A 73 -7.64 21.73 -51.30
CA VAL A 73 -7.61 21.58 -49.84
C VAL A 73 -7.55 20.09 -49.45
N THR A 74 -6.44 19.70 -48.84
CA THR A 74 -6.21 18.31 -48.38
C THR A 74 -6.07 18.19 -46.86
N GLU A 75 -5.93 19.30 -46.15
CA GLU A 75 -5.78 19.35 -44.69
C GLU A 75 -6.51 20.57 -44.15
N LEU A 76 -7.24 20.38 -43.05
CA LEU A 76 -7.73 21.46 -42.20
C LEU A 76 -7.05 21.33 -40.84
N ARG A 77 -6.31 22.37 -40.47
CA ARG A 77 -5.62 22.46 -39.18
C ARG A 77 -5.99 23.77 -38.50
N TYR A 78 -6.72 23.65 -37.40
CA TYR A 78 -7.09 24.78 -36.58
C TYR A 78 -7.05 24.41 -35.10
N VAL A 79 -6.23 25.15 -34.36
CA VAL A 79 -6.11 25.07 -32.90
C VAL A 79 -6.15 26.50 -32.40
N SER A 80 -7.06 26.82 -31.49
CA SER A 80 -7.08 28.16 -30.87
C SER A 80 -6.07 28.23 -29.73
N GLU A 81 -5.31 29.31 -29.66
CA GLU A 81 -4.45 29.64 -28.51
C GLU A 81 -5.11 30.66 -27.57
N GLU A 82 -6.26 31.23 -27.96
CA GLU A 82 -6.94 32.32 -27.23
C GLU A 82 -8.43 32.00 -26.96
N GLU A 83 -8.91 32.32 -25.76
CA GLU A 83 -10.33 32.21 -25.42
C GLU A 83 -11.17 33.17 -26.27
N GLY A 84 -12.23 32.66 -26.91
CA GLY A 84 -13.13 33.41 -27.78
C GLY A 84 -12.85 33.25 -29.27
N TYR A 85 -11.78 32.56 -29.65
CA TYR A 85 -11.45 32.22 -31.05
C TYR A 85 -11.53 30.71 -31.34
N GLN A 86 -12.24 29.95 -30.51
CA GLN A 86 -12.46 28.53 -30.78
C GLN A 86 -13.51 28.32 -31.87
N LEU A 87 -13.27 27.33 -32.75
CA LEU A 87 -14.32 26.84 -33.65
C LEU A 87 -15.48 26.26 -32.87
N THR A 88 -16.71 26.64 -33.23
CA THR A 88 -17.95 26.13 -32.64
C THR A 88 -18.76 25.27 -33.60
N SER A 89 -18.56 25.43 -34.91
CA SER A 89 -19.19 24.60 -35.94
C SER A 89 -18.25 24.33 -37.12
N LEU A 90 -18.35 23.12 -37.67
CA LEU A 90 -17.62 22.69 -38.87
C LEU A 90 -18.49 22.79 -40.15
N LYS A 91 -19.66 23.42 -40.06
CA LYS A 91 -20.56 23.59 -41.21
C LYS A 91 -19.84 24.36 -42.33
N GLY A 92 -19.83 23.79 -43.53
CA GLY A 92 -19.08 24.27 -44.69
C GLY A 92 -17.93 23.34 -45.09
N ILE A 93 -17.52 22.41 -44.23
CA ILE A 93 -16.47 21.42 -44.55
C ILE A 93 -16.88 20.48 -45.69
N GLU A 94 -18.17 20.29 -45.92
CA GLU A 94 -18.71 19.49 -47.02
C GLU A 94 -18.32 20.01 -48.42
N PHE A 95 -17.89 21.27 -48.51
CA PHE A 95 -17.45 21.88 -49.77
C PHE A 95 -16.04 21.48 -50.18
N PHE A 96 -15.26 20.81 -49.31
CA PHE A 96 -13.87 20.42 -49.53
C PHE A 96 -13.73 18.87 -49.62
N PRO A 97 -14.05 18.25 -50.78
CA PRO A 97 -14.13 16.80 -50.91
C PRO A 97 -12.77 16.09 -50.88
N GLU A 98 -11.68 16.82 -51.08
CA GLU A 98 -10.30 16.29 -51.13
C GLU A 98 -9.59 16.28 -49.77
N VAL A 99 -10.26 16.73 -48.70
CA VAL A 99 -9.70 16.75 -47.35
C VAL A 99 -9.40 15.34 -46.87
N ARG A 100 -8.17 15.15 -46.37
CA ARG A 100 -7.64 13.88 -45.85
C ARG A 100 -7.35 13.95 -44.36
N ASN A 101 -6.96 15.12 -43.84
CA ASN A 101 -6.58 15.27 -42.45
C ASN A 101 -7.35 16.41 -41.78
N LEU A 102 -7.95 16.12 -40.63
CA LEU A 102 -8.54 17.12 -39.74
C LEU A 102 -7.73 17.18 -38.43
N TYR A 103 -7.27 18.37 -38.08
CA TYR A 103 -6.63 18.67 -36.80
C TYR A 103 -7.41 19.81 -36.13
N LEU A 104 -8.37 19.46 -35.29
CA LEU A 104 -9.35 20.37 -34.69
C LEU A 104 -9.34 20.29 -33.15
N MET A 105 -8.20 19.91 -32.57
CA MET A 105 -8.03 19.78 -31.12
C MET A 105 -8.15 21.13 -30.40
N GLY A 106 -8.76 21.14 -29.21
CA GLY A 106 -8.78 22.32 -28.34
C GLY A 106 -9.69 23.44 -28.86
N ASN A 107 -10.82 23.05 -29.45
CA ASN A 107 -11.85 23.97 -29.92
C ASN A 107 -13.10 23.83 -29.05
N ASN A 108 -14.21 24.41 -29.49
CA ASN A 108 -15.50 24.35 -28.79
C ASN A 108 -16.57 23.80 -29.74
N LEU A 109 -16.21 22.82 -30.58
CA LEU A 109 -17.15 22.12 -31.44
C LEU A 109 -18.16 21.40 -30.54
N GLN A 110 -19.44 21.61 -30.79
CA GLN A 110 -20.53 21.04 -30.00
C GLN A 110 -21.41 20.13 -30.86
N ASP A 111 -22.29 19.40 -30.18
CA ASP A 111 -23.29 18.55 -30.83
C ASP A 111 -22.67 17.50 -31.76
N ASN A 112 -23.17 17.41 -33.00
CA ASN A 112 -22.73 16.48 -34.02
C ASN A 112 -21.92 17.20 -35.09
N ILE A 113 -20.75 16.67 -35.44
CA ILE A 113 -19.96 17.11 -36.59
C ILE A 113 -20.32 16.25 -37.80
N ASP A 114 -20.81 16.89 -38.87
CA ASP A 114 -21.07 16.21 -40.15
C ASP A 114 -19.82 16.22 -41.04
N ILE A 115 -19.17 15.06 -41.15
CA ILE A 115 -18.03 14.81 -42.05
C ILE A 115 -18.39 13.81 -43.17
N SER A 116 -19.69 13.62 -43.45
CA SER A 116 -20.19 12.58 -44.35
C SER A 116 -19.77 12.77 -45.82
N GLN A 117 -19.47 14.01 -46.22
CA GLN A 117 -19.02 14.34 -47.57
C GLN A 117 -17.49 14.26 -47.73
N ASN A 118 -16.73 14.23 -46.64
CA ASN A 118 -15.27 14.15 -46.65
C ASN A 118 -14.79 12.68 -46.68
N GLN A 119 -15.16 11.96 -47.72
CA GLN A 119 -14.93 10.50 -47.83
C GLN A 119 -13.45 10.11 -48.02
N LYS A 120 -12.58 11.10 -48.27
CA LYS A 120 -11.13 10.92 -48.41
C LYS A 120 -10.35 11.08 -47.11
N LEU A 121 -11.05 11.32 -45.98
CA LEU A 121 -10.43 11.39 -44.65
C LEU A 121 -9.64 10.12 -44.31
N VAL A 122 -8.43 10.34 -43.83
CA VAL A 122 -7.45 9.34 -43.36
C VAL A 122 -7.14 9.58 -41.88
N PHE A 123 -7.08 10.85 -41.45
CA PHE A 123 -6.79 11.24 -40.08
C PHE A 123 -7.85 12.21 -39.58
N VAL A 124 -8.44 11.92 -38.43
CA VAL A 124 -9.42 12.80 -37.77
C VAL A 124 -9.00 13.00 -36.32
N ASN A 125 -8.64 14.23 -35.97
CA ASN A 125 -8.48 14.64 -34.59
C ASN A 125 -9.47 15.77 -34.25
N VAL A 126 -10.40 15.46 -33.35
CA VAL A 126 -11.41 16.35 -32.78
C VAL A 126 -11.37 16.31 -31.25
N SER A 127 -10.21 15.99 -30.66
CA SER A 127 -10.07 15.90 -29.20
C SER A 127 -10.23 17.25 -28.50
N ASP A 128 -10.54 17.25 -27.21
CA ASP A 128 -10.68 18.48 -26.41
C ASP A 128 -11.67 19.46 -27.07
N ASN A 129 -12.92 19.00 -27.14
CA ASN A 129 -14.07 19.72 -27.66
C ASN A 129 -15.29 19.38 -26.76
N ALA A 130 -16.50 19.71 -27.21
CA ALA A 130 -17.74 19.40 -26.51
C ALA A 130 -18.71 18.58 -27.39
N ILE A 131 -18.19 17.74 -28.29
CA ILE A 131 -19.04 16.94 -29.18
C ILE A 131 -19.71 15.80 -28.43
N THR A 132 -20.98 15.57 -28.75
CA THR A 132 -21.81 14.53 -28.12
C THR A 132 -22.00 13.31 -29.03
N SER A 133 -21.74 13.46 -30.33
CA SER A 133 -21.79 12.38 -31.31
C SER A 133 -20.83 12.64 -32.48
N LEU A 134 -20.34 11.56 -33.08
CA LEU A 134 -19.51 11.59 -34.27
C LEU A 134 -19.90 10.43 -35.19
N ASP A 135 -20.40 10.74 -36.39
CA ASP A 135 -20.72 9.76 -37.42
C ASP A 135 -19.56 9.63 -38.42
N VAL A 136 -18.85 8.50 -38.36
CA VAL A 136 -17.76 8.14 -39.29
C VAL A 136 -18.18 7.13 -40.36
N SER A 137 -19.48 6.83 -40.49
CA SER A 137 -20.00 5.75 -41.35
C SER A 137 -19.70 5.93 -42.84
N LYS A 138 -19.31 7.13 -43.27
CA LYS A 138 -18.93 7.46 -44.66
C LYS A 138 -17.43 7.59 -44.87
N ASN A 139 -16.63 7.46 -43.81
CA ASN A 139 -15.19 7.76 -43.83
C ASN A 139 -14.37 6.46 -43.77
N ALA A 140 -14.58 5.57 -44.75
CA ALA A 140 -14.00 4.22 -44.76
C ALA A 140 -12.46 4.17 -44.90
N ASN A 141 -11.82 5.30 -45.24
CA ASN A 141 -10.37 5.42 -45.39
C ASN A 141 -9.66 5.91 -44.11
N VAL A 142 -10.41 6.17 -43.03
CA VAL A 142 -9.82 6.66 -41.77
C VAL A 142 -8.94 5.57 -41.16
N MET A 143 -7.69 5.94 -40.88
CA MET A 143 -6.67 5.09 -40.27
C MET A 143 -6.42 5.48 -38.81
N ALA A 144 -6.60 6.74 -38.45
CA ALA A 144 -6.48 7.23 -37.08
C ALA A 144 -7.64 8.16 -36.72
N LEU A 145 -8.31 7.84 -35.61
CA LEU A 145 -9.40 8.61 -35.04
C LEU A 145 -9.07 9.00 -33.60
N ILE A 146 -8.91 10.29 -33.35
CA ILE A 146 -8.64 10.88 -32.05
C ILE A 146 -9.83 11.77 -31.68
N ALA A 147 -10.65 11.30 -30.74
CA ALA A 147 -11.86 11.95 -30.26
C ALA A 147 -11.88 12.02 -28.72
N SER A 148 -10.70 12.00 -28.09
CA SER A 148 -10.55 12.07 -26.63
C SER A 148 -11.05 13.39 -26.04
N GLU A 149 -11.43 13.39 -24.77
CA GLU A 149 -11.85 14.60 -24.05
C GLU A 149 -13.06 15.28 -24.73
N ASN A 150 -14.15 14.52 -24.81
CA ASN A 150 -15.43 14.93 -25.39
C ASN A 150 -16.59 14.38 -24.54
N GLN A 151 -17.82 14.45 -25.05
CA GLN A 151 -19.04 14.00 -24.38
C GLN A 151 -19.74 12.88 -25.18
N ILE A 152 -18.97 12.09 -25.94
CA ILE A 152 -19.49 11.04 -26.82
C ILE A 152 -20.00 9.89 -25.97
N SER A 153 -21.27 9.52 -26.15
CA SER A 153 -21.91 8.40 -25.43
C SER A 153 -21.97 7.10 -26.24
N SER A 154 -21.82 7.20 -27.57
CA SER A 154 -21.78 6.08 -28.50
C SER A 154 -20.90 6.44 -29.69
N LEU A 155 -20.02 5.51 -30.09
CA LEU A 155 -19.13 5.66 -31.24
C LEU A 155 -19.15 4.38 -32.07
N ASP A 156 -19.70 4.46 -33.28
CA ASP A 156 -19.72 3.34 -34.24
C ASP A 156 -18.59 3.53 -35.26
N THR A 157 -17.61 2.63 -35.22
CA THR A 157 -16.47 2.62 -36.14
C THR A 157 -16.49 1.43 -37.10
N SER A 158 -17.61 0.71 -37.20
CA SER A 158 -17.74 -0.53 -37.97
C SER A 158 -17.51 -0.35 -39.47
N GLN A 159 -17.67 0.87 -39.99
CA GLN A 159 -17.44 1.22 -41.39
C GLN A 159 -16.01 1.74 -41.67
N CYS A 160 -15.13 1.73 -40.67
CA CYS A 160 -13.75 2.19 -40.77
C CYS A 160 -12.77 1.00 -40.56
N PRO A 161 -12.70 0.04 -41.50
CA PRO A 161 -11.92 -1.19 -41.33
C PRO A 161 -10.40 -0.99 -41.41
N GLN A 162 -9.94 0.21 -41.78
CA GLN A 162 -8.52 0.57 -41.86
C GLN A 162 -7.98 1.24 -40.59
N LEU A 163 -8.81 1.42 -39.56
CA LEU A 163 -8.39 2.02 -38.29
C LEU A 163 -7.29 1.20 -37.63
N THR A 164 -6.11 1.82 -37.50
CA THR A 164 -4.96 1.32 -36.73
C THR A 164 -4.87 1.98 -35.36
N MET A 165 -5.50 3.15 -35.19
CA MET A 165 -5.51 3.90 -33.93
C MET A 165 -6.88 4.50 -33.64
N ILE A 166 -7.38 4.22 -32.44
CA ILE A 166 -8.59 4.84 -31.90
C ILE A 166 -8.24 5.38 -30.51
N ASP A 167 -8.40 6.68 -30.32
CA ASP A 167 -8.38 7.31 -28.99
C ASP A 167 -9.73 7.97 -28.73
N ALA A 168 -10.50 7.39 -27.81
CA ALA A 168 -11.75 7.94 -27.31
C ALA A 168 -11.71 8.09 -25.78
N ARG A 169 -10.53 8.33 -25.21
CA ARG A 169 -10.33 8.58 -23.78
C ARG A 169 -11.21 9.72 -23.27
N SER A 170 -11.67 9.66 -22.03
CA SER A 170 -12.41 10.75 -21.37
C SER A 170 -13.67 11.15 -22.15
N ASN A 171 -14.58 10.18 -22.28
CA ASN A 171 -15.89 10.32 -22.90
C ASN A 171 -16.96 9.67 -21.98
N ALA A 172 -18.16 9.42 -22.51
CA ALA A 172 -19.25 8.79 -21.79
C ALA A 172 -19.64 7.42 -22.39
N LEU A 173 -18.68 6.70 -22.99
CA LEU A 173 -18.95 5.41 -23.64
C LEU A 173 -19.30 4.34 -22.59
N SER A 174 -20.47 3.73 -22.73
CA SER A 174 -20.90 2.59 -21.91
C SER A 174 -20.64 1.23 -22.57
N SER A 175 -20.42 1.24 -23.89
CA SER A 175 -20.01 0.08 -24.69
C SER A 175 -19.18 0.53 -25.88
N PHE A 176 -18.31 -0.34 -26.36
CA PHE A 176 -17.55 -0.14 -27.60
C PHE A 176 -17.43 -1.48 -28.33
N ASP A 177 -17.68 -1.49 -29.64
CA ASP A 177 -17.53 -2.67 -30.50
C ASP A 177 -16.31 -2.50 -31.41
N ALA A 178 -15.24 -3.23 -31.10
CA ALA A 178 -13.98 -3.20 -31.86
C ALA A 178 -13.93 -4.21 -33.02
N THR A 179 -14.99 -5.01 -33.23
CA THR A 179 -14.98 -6.13 -34.20
C THR A 179 -14.86 -5.65 -35.65
N GLY A 180 -15.26 -4.41 -35.93
CA GLY A 180 -15.13 -3.77 -37.23
C GLY A 180 -13.71 -3.30 -37.58
N ASN A 181 -12.75 -3.37 -36.66
CA ASN A 181 -11.40 -2.79 -36.83
C ASN A 181 -10.29 -3.86 -36.72
N PRO A 182 -10.22 -4.83 -37.65
CA PRO A 182 -9.34 -6.00 -37.51
C PRO A 182 -7.83 -5.72 -37.57
N VAL A 183 -7.43 -4.52 -38.01
CA VAL A 183 -6.02 -4.07 -38.11
C VAL A 183 -5.66 -3.08 -36.99
N LEU A 184 -6.49 -2.96 -35.96
CA LEU A 184 -6.28 -2.03 -34.86
C LEU A 184 -5.02 -2.40 -34.07
N GLN A 185 -4.15 -1.41 -33.86
CA GLN A 185 -2.87 -1.54 -33.13
C GLN A 185 -2.89 -0.77 -31.81
N ASN A 186 -3.60 0.36 -31.78
CA ASN A 186 -3.66 1.24 -30.61
C ASN A 186 -5.12 1.55 -30.27
N LEU A 187 -5.54 1.16 -29.06
CA LEU A 187 -6.88 1.42 -28.56
C LEU A 187 -6.81 2.09 -27.18
N ASN A 188 -7.26 3.33 -27.12
CA ASN A 188 -7.42 4.06 -25.86
C ASN A 188 -8.90 4.37 -25.61
N LEU A 189 -9.44 3.75 -24.58
CA LEU A 189 -10.82 3.92 -24.08
C LEU A 189 -10.81 4.30 -22.59
N SER A 190 -9.68 4.76 -22.05
CA SER A 190 -9.58 5.12 -20.63
C SER A 190 -10.57 6.23 -20.24
N MET A 191 -10.96 6.30 -18.97
CA MET A 191 -11.91 7.30 -18.44
C MET A 191 -13.25 7.28 -19.19
N ASN A 192 -13.90 6.11 -19.21
CA ASN A 192 -15.23 5.90 -19.77
C ASN A 192 -16.10 5.13 -18.75
N GLN A 193 -17.18 4.49 -19.21
CA GLN A 193 -18.13 3.77 -18.37
C GLN A 193 -18.31 2.32 -18.85
N LEU A 194 -17.26 1.73 -19.46
CA LEU A 194 -17.32 0.39 -20.03
C LEU A 194 -17.41 -0.68 -18.94
N SER A 195 -18.38 -1.57 -19.05
CA SER A 195 -18.54 -2.74 -18.16
C SER A 195 -17.99 -4.05 -18.74
N SER A 196 -17.78 -4.07 -20.06
CA SER A 196 -17.14 -5.15 -20.80
C SER A 196 -16.50 -4.61 -22.07
N LEU A 197 -15.50 -5.32 -22.60
CA LEU A 197 -14.85 -5.03 -23.86
C LEU A 197 -14.50 -6.35 -24.55
N ASP A 198 -14.87 -6.49 -25.82
CA ASP A 198 -14.46 -7.60 -26.69
C ASP A 198 -13.46 -7.10 -27.72
N ILE A 199 -12.25 -7.66 -27.67
CA ILE A 199 -11.12 -7.36 -28.56
C ILE A 199 -10.56 -8.62 -29.22
N ALA A 200 -11.33 -9.72 -29.25
CA ALA A 200 -10.89 -11.00 -29.78
C ALA A 200 -10.59 -10.97 -31.30
N SER A 201 -11.11 -9.97 -32.01
CA SER A 201 -10.90 -9.78 -33.46
C SER A 201 -9.68 -8.89 -33.78
N ASN A 202 -9.04 -8.30 -32.77
CA ASN A 202 -7.98 -7.31 -32.93
C ASN A 202 -6.60 -7.95 -32.66
N ALA A 203 -6.23 -8.96 -33.46
CA ALA A 203 -5.02 -9.75 -33.24
C ALA A 203 -3.70 -8.95 -33.37
N GLN A 204 -3.73 -7.79 -34.02
CA GLN A 204 -2.59 -6.88 -34.19
C GLN A 204 -2.52 -5.80 -33.09
N LEU A 205 -3.36 -5.89 -32.05
CA LEU A 205 -3.41 -4.91 -30.98
C LEU A 205 -2.11 -4.96 -30.16
N GLN A 206 -1.46 -3.81 -30.05
CA GLN A 206 -0.14 -3.62 -29.45
C GLN A 206 -0.22 -2.79 -28.16
N ASN A 207 -1.06 -1.75 -28.17
CA ASN A 207 -1.32 -0.88 -27.01
C ASN A 207 -2.80 -0.89 -26.68
N LEU A 208 -3.12 -1.22 -25.42
CA LEU A 208 -4.47 -1.16 -24.89
C LEU A 208 -4.48 -0.33 -23.60
N SER A 209 -5.23 0.78 -23.63
CA SER A 209 -5.51 1.62 -22.47
C SER A 209 -7.01 1.66 -22.21
N ILE A 210 -7.42 1.19 -21.04
CA ILE A 210 -8.82 1.07 -20.59
C ILE A 210 -8.98 1.47 -19.12
N ASP A 211 -8.07 2.30 -18.63
CA ASP A 211 -8.05 2.76 -17.24
C ASP A 211 -9.34 3.47 -16.85
N SER A 212 -9.71 3.49 -15.58
CA SER A 212 -10.89 4.20 -15.07
C SER A 212 -12.16 3.86 -15.85
N ASN A 213 -12.50 2.58 -15.83
CA ASN A 213 -13.74 2.01 -16.37
C ASN A 213 -14.42 1.13 -15.30
N GLN A 214 -15.36 0.28 -15.70
CA GLN A 214 -16.13 -0.57 -14.79
C GLN A 214 -15.98 -2.06 -15.14
N LEU A 215 -14.88 -2.43 -15.81
CA LEU A 215 -14.65 -3.79 -16.30
C LEU A 215 -14.52 -4.77 -15.14
N SER A 216 -15.27 -5.87 -15.19
CA SER A 216 -15.16 -6.96 -14.20
C SER A 216 -14.28 -8.13 -14.67
N GLY A 217 -13.99 -8.17 -15.97
CA GLY A 217 -13.09 -9.12 -16.61
C GLY A 217 -12.63 -8.57 -17.96
N LEU A 218 -11.50 -9.09 -18.45
CA LEU A 218 -10.91 -8.75 -19.73
C LEU A 218 -10.25 -10.01 -20.30
N ASP A 219 -10.62 -10.39 -21.53
CA ASP A 219 -9.97 -11.48 -22.26
C ASP A 219 -9.01 -10.90 -23.30
N ILE A 220 -7.71 -11.07 -23.05
CA ILE A 220 -6.62 -10.66 -23.95
C ILE A 220 -5.95 -11.86 -24.65
N SER A 221 -6.54 -13.06 -24.58
CA SER A 221 -5.94 -14.30 -25.08
C SER A 221 -5.74 -14.35 -26.60
N ARG A 222 -6.35 -13.40 -27.32
CA ARG A 222 -6.30 -13.27 -28.79
C ARG A 222 -5.47 -12.09 -29.26
N ASN A 223 -4.71 -11.45 -28.37
CA ASN A 223 -3.90 -10.27 -28.67
C ASN A 223 -2.40 -10.59 -28.40
N PRO A 224 -1.78 -11.50 -29.17
CA PRO A 224 -0.42 -11.98 -28.90
C PRO A 224 0.66 -10.91 -29.07
N ASP A 225 0.37 -9.87 -29.88
CA ASP A 225 1.28 -8.76 -30.16
C ASP A 225 1.19 -7.63 -29.11
N LEU A 226 0.39 -7.80 -28.05
CA LEU A 226 0.19 -6.80 -27.01
C LEU A 226 1.49 -6.60 -26.22
N TYR A 227 2.08 -5.41 -26.33
CA TYR A 227 3.30 -5.03 -25.61
C TYR A 227 3.02 -4.08 -24.43
N SER A 228 1.89 -3.35 -24.46
CA SER A 228 1.49 -2.46 -23.37
C SER A 228 0.02 -2.63 -22.99
N LEU A 229 -0.23 -2.88 -21.71
CA LEU A 229 -1.55 -2.97 -21.11
C LEU A 229 -1.69 -1.98 -19.95
N SER A 230 -2.63 -1.04 -20.05
CA SER A 230 -3.06 -0.18 -18.96
C SER A 230 -4.55 -0.41 -18.70
N ALA A 231 -4.87 -1.00 -17.56
CA ALA A 231 -6.23 -1.34 -17.14
C ALA A 231 -6.45 -0.97 -15.66
N SER A 232 -5.83 0.10 -15.18
CA SER A 232 -5.97 0.52 -13.78
C SER A 232 -7.38 1.05 -13.48
N ASP A 233 -7.76 1.12 -12.21
CA ASP A 233 -9.05 1.67 -11.77
C ASP A 233 -10.23 1.02 -12.50
N ASN A 234 -10.37 -0.29 -12.26
CA ASN A 234 -11.44 -1.13 -12.80
C ASN A 234 -11.93 -2.10 -11.68
N ASN A 235 -12.76 -3.06 -12.04
CA ASN A 235 -13.26 -4.09 -11.12
C ASN A 235 -12.74 -5.50 -11.48
N LEU A 236 -11.56 -5.60 -12.12
CA LEU A 236 -11.01 -6.89 -12.54
C LEU A 236 -10.71 -7.76 -11.33
N SER A 237 -11.20 -9.00 -11.35
CA SER A 237 -10.93 -10.00 -10.30
C SER A 237 -9.77 -10.93 -10.64
N ALA A 238 -9.42 -11.01 -11.92
CA ALA A 238 -8.30 -11.77 -12.44
C ALA A 238 -7.88 -11.20 -13.81
N ILE A 239 -6.66 -11.50 -14.21
CA ILE A 239 -6.13 -11.21 -15.54
C ILE A 239 -5.21 -12.36 -15.95
N ASP A 240 -5.43 -12.92 -17.13
CA ASP A 240 -4.59 -13.97 -17.70
C ASP A 240 -3.74 -13.37 -18.82
N THR A 241 -2.44 -13.26 -18.58
CA THR A 241 -1.43 -12.72 -19.53
C THR A 241 -0.63 -13.82 -20.22
N SER A 242 -1.01 -15.09 -20.07
CA SER A 242 -0.23 -16.24 -20.54
C SER A 242 -0.09 -16.33 -22.06
N GLN A 243 -0.96 -15.64 -22.81
CA GLN A 243 -0.96 -15.59 -24.28
C GLN A 243 -0.37 -14.27 -24.82
N ASN A 244 0.26 -13.44 -23.98
CA ASN A 244 0.78 -12.13 -24.35
C ASN A 244 2.30 -12.05 -24.05
N PRO A 245 3.12 -12.89 -24.71
CA PRO A 245 4.54 -13.02 -24.38
C PRO A 245 5.36 -11.74 -24.64
N GLU A 246 4.87 -10.86 -25.51
CA GLU A 246 5.52 -9.60 -25.88
C GLU A 246 5.23 -8.44 -24.90
N LEU A 247 4.46 -8.66 -23.82
CA LEU A 247 4.18 -7.62 -22.82
C LEU A 247 5.48 -7.08 -22.22
N GLU A 248 5.70 -5.78 -22.37
CA GLU A 248 6.81 -5.02 -21.78
C GLU A 248 6.36 -4.19 -20.58
N THR A 249 5.12 -3.68 -20.59
CA THR A 249 4.55 -2.88 -19.50
C THR A 249 3.12 -3.31 -19.17
N MET A 250 2.85 -3.52 -17.88
CA MET A 250 1.53 -3.89 -17.38
C MET A 250 1.15 -3.03 -16.18
N ASN A 251 0.07 -2.28 -16.30
CA ASN A 251 -0.57 -1.58 -15.19
C ASN A 251 -1.99 -2.11 -14.97
N VAL A 252 -2.19 -2.75 -13.81
CA VAL A 252 -3.48 -3.27 -13.34
C VAL A 252 -3.79 -2.78 -11.92
N SER A 253 -3.24 -1.63 -11.54
CA SER A 253 -3.46 -1.01 -10.24
C SER A 253 -4.95 -0.70 -10.00
N GLU A 254 -5.37 -0.58 -8.76
CA GLU A 254 -6.76 -0.23 -8.38
C GLU A 254 -7.79 -1.18 -8.99
N ASN A 255 -7.62 -2.47 -8.70
CA ASN A 255 -8.52 -3.54 -9.11
C ASN A 255 -8.83 -4.47 -7.92
N ARG A 256 -9.34 -5.68 -8.18
CA ARG A 256 -9.68 -6.70 -7.17
C ARG A 256 -8.95 -8.02 -7.47
N ILE A 257 -7.76 -7.95 -8.06
CA ILE A 257 -6.99 -9.11 -8.47
C ILE A 257 -6.36 -9.74 -7.23
N SER A 258 -6.54 -11.06 -7.06
CA SER A 258 -6.01 -11.80 -5.89
C SER A 258 -4.68 -12.50 -6.15
N SER A 259 -4.33 -12.75 -7.40
CA SER A 259 -3.06 -13.35 -7.79
C SER A 259 -2.68 -12.94 -9.20
N ILE A 260 -1.38 -12.77 -9.44
CA ILE A 260 -0.82 -12.49 -10.78
C ILE A 260 0.21 -13.56 -11.11
N ASP A 261 0.10 -14.15 -12.30
CA ASP A 261 1.13 -15.01 -12.88
C ASP A 261 1.67 -14.35 -14.16
N ILE A 262 2.89 -13.86 -14.08
CA ILE A 262 3.61 -13.26 -15.22
C ILE A 262 4.73 -14.15 -15.74
N SER A 263 4.81 -15.42 -15.33
CA SER A 263 5.89 -16.35 -15.70
C SER A 263 6.05 -16.59 -17.20
N LYS A 264 5.10 -16.14 -18.04
CA LYS A 264 5.14 -16.19 -19.51
C LYS A 264 5.51 -14.87 -20.18
N ASN A 265 5.52 -13.77 -19.45
CA ASN A 265 5.79 -12.43 -19.96
C ASN A 265 7.29 -12.12 -19.82
N THR A 266 8.14 -12.87 -20.52
CA THR A 266 9.61 -12.82 -20.38
C THR A 266 10.25 -11.51 -20.89
N HIS A 267 9.46 -10.64 -21.50
CA HIS A 267 9.85 -9.30 -21.94
C HIS A 267 9.35 -8.20 -21.00
N LEU A 268 8.66 -8.55 -19.89
CA LEU A 268 8.07 -7.55 -19.00
C LEU A 268 9.16 -6.81 -18.24
N HIS A 269 9.16 -5.48 -18.36
CA HIS A 269 10.10 -4.57 -17.70
C HIS A 269 9.46 -3.89 -16.48
N SER A 270 8.16 -3.58 -16.57
CA SER A 270 7.44 -2.87 -15.51
C SER A 270 6.09 -3.53 -15.18
N LEU A 271 5.88 -3.78 -13.88
CA LEU A 271 4.62 -4.23 -13.31
C LEU A 271 4.13 -3.23 -12.26
N TYR A 272 2.95 -2.66 -12.52
CA TYR A 272 2.21 -1.83 -11.57
C TYR A 272 0.90 -2.52 -11.19
N ALA A 273 0.75 -2.90 -9.93
CA ALA A 273 -0.44 -3.57 -9.40
C ALA A 273 -0.85 -3.06 -8.00
N THR A 274 -0.58 -1.78 -7.75
CA THR A 274 -0.91 -1.07 -6.51
C THR A 274 -2.41 -1.14 -6.20
N VAL A 275 -2.81 -1.26 -4.93
CA VAL A 275 -4.22 -1.30 -4.50
C VAL A 275 -4.99 -2.43 -5.21
N ASN A 276 -4.70 -3.66 -4.82
CA ASN A 276 -5.39 -4.87 -5.27
C ASN A 276 -5.69 -5.76 -4.05
N GLN A 277 -6.01 -7.03 -4.30
CA GLN A 277 -6.19 -8.05 -3.27
C GLN A 277 -5.09 -9.13 -3.37
N LEU A 278 -3.91 -8.78 -3.88
CA LEU A 278 -2.86 -9.75 -4.19
C LEU A 278 -2.39 -10.48 -2.91
N GLU A 279 -2.57 -11.80 -2.92
CA GLU A 279 -2.02 -12.73 -1.94
C GLU A 279 -0.77 -13.44 -2.46
N SER A 280 -0.57 -13.45 -3.79
CA SER A 280 0.62 -14.04 -4.41
C SER A 280 0.95 -13.41 -5.76
N ILE A 281 2.24 -13.44 -6.10
CA ILE A 281 2.75 -13.08 -7.42
C ILE A 281 3.71 -14.19 -7.86
N ASN A 282 3.51 -14.71 -9.07
CA ASN A 282 4.42 -15.65 -9.70
C ASN A 282 5.23 -14.95 -10.79
N PHE A 283 6.50 -14.68 -10.50
CA PHE A 283 7.45 -14.11 -11.45
C PHE A 283 8.05 -15.15 -12.41
N GLY A 284 8.01 -16.45 -12.08
CA GLY A 284 8.75 -17.47 -12.81
C GLY A 284 10.25 -17.14 -12.92
N ASP A 285 10.83 -17.37 -14.11
CA ASP A 285 12.25 -17.11 -14.41
C ASP A 285 12.46 -15.79 -15.19
N ILE A 286 11.63 -14.76 -14.94
CA ILE A 286 11.75 -13.47 -15.63
C ILE A 286 13.01 -12.74 -15.18
N GLN A 287 13.82 -12.32 -16.15
CA GLN A 287 15.06 -11.56 -15.92
C GLN A 287 15.03 -10.13 -16.47
N SER A 288 13.92 -9.72 -17.11
CA SER A 288 13.74 -8.40 -17.71
C SER A 288 13.10 -7.36 -16.78
N LEU A 289 12.58 -7.79 -15.63
CA LEU A 289 11.76 -6.94 -14.77
C LEU A 289 12.65 -6.00 -13.93
N SER A 290 12.55 -4.70 -14.18
CA SER A 290 13.31 -3.65 -13.49
C SER A 290 12.48 -2.88 -12.48
N ASP A 291 11.15 -2.79 -12.69
CA ASP A 291 10.25 -1.96 -11.90
C ASP A 291 9.04 -2.78 -11.44
N VAL A 292 8.89 -2.93 -10.12
CA VAL A 292 7.78 -3.67 -9.52
C VAL A 292 7.18 -2.85 -8.38
N ILE A 293 5.96 -2.37 -8.60
CA ILE A 293 5.21 -1.57 -7.64
C ILE A 293 3.90 -2.29 -7.34
N VAL A 294 3.79 -2.82 -6.12
CA VAL A 294 2.66 -3.66 -5.68
C VAL A 294 2.14 -3.23 -4.30
N ASP A 295 2.25 -1.93 -4.01
CA ASP A 295 1.81 -1.32 -2.75
C ASP A 295 0.33 -1.62 -2.45
N TYR A 296 -0.04 -1.57 -1.18
CA TYR A 296 -1.41 -1.73 -0.70
C TYR A 296 -2.05 -3.04 -1.16
N ASN A 297 -1.35 -4.16 -0.94
CA ASN A 297 -1.82 -5.51 -1.21
C ASN A 297 -1.65 -6.42 0.02
N PRO A 298 -2.54 -7.39 0.28
CA PRO A 298 -2.41 -8.32 1.39
C PRO A 298 -1.35 -9.43 1.17
N LEU A 299 -0.24 -9.12 0.48
CA LEU A 299 0.84 -10.07 0.20
C LEU A 299 1.49 -10.52 1.52
N PRO A 300 1.52 -11.83 1.84
CA PRO A 300 2.24 -12.34 3.01
C PRO A 300 3.74 -12.54 2.73
N THR A 301 4.09 -12.85 1.48
CA THR A 301 5.45 -13.14 1.02
C THR A 301 5.62 -12.74 -0.43
N VAL A 302 6.86 -12.46 -0.83
CA VAL A 302 7.23 -12.23 -2.22
C VAL A 302 8.67 -12.70 -2.44
N ASP A 303 8.91 -13.45 -3.51
CA ASP A 303 10.25 -13.91 -3.89
C ASP A 303 10.76 -13.08 -5.06
N VAL A 304 11.77 -12.26 -4.80
CA VAL A 304 12.43 -11.41 -5.82
C VAL A 304 13.80 -11.92 -6.22
N SER A 305 14.18 -13.14 -5.81
CA SER A 305 15.54 -13.68 -5.98
C SER A 305 15.99 -13.83 -7.43
N GLN A 306 15.04 -14.02 -8.36
CA GLN A 306 15.32 -14.15 -9.80
C GLN A 306 15.39 -12.80 -10.53
N LEU A 307 14.95 -11.71 -9.89
CA LEU A 307 14.85 -10.39 -10.50
C LEU A 307 16.20 -9.64 -10.42
N VAL A 308 17.22 -10.19 -11.10
CA VAL A 308 18.62 -9.74 -10.96
C VAL A 308 18.88 -8.30 -11.42
N ILE A 309 18.01 -7.74 -12.25
CA ILE A 309 18.07 -6.34 -12.71
C ILE A 309 17.04 -5.43 -12.03
N LEU A 310 16.34 -5.92 -10.99
CA LEU A 310 15.36 -5.14 -10.24
C LEU A 310 16.02 -3.86 -9.72
N SER A 311 15.50 -2.72 -10.17
CA SER A 311 16.01 -1.39 -9.88
C SER A 311 15.10 -0.62 -8.93
N ASN A 312 13.78 -0.80 -9.07
CA ASN A 312 12.77 -0.14 -8.25
C ASN A 312 11.79 -1.18 -7.70
N PHE A 313 11.67 -1.24 -6.38
CA PHE A 313 10.77 -2.17 -5.71
C PHE A 313 9.98 -1.49 -4.60
N ALA A 314 8.67 -1.49 -4.73
CA ALA A 314 7.76 -0.95 -3.73
C ALA A 314 6.69 -1.98 -3.34
N VAL A 315 6.62 -2.25 -2.04
CA VAL A 315 5.70 -3.19 -1.37
C VAL A 315 5.10 -2.57 -0.12
N ARG A 316 4.88 -1.24 -0.14
CA ARG A 316 4.36 -0.47 0.98
C ARG A 316 2.98 -0.98 1.39
N SER A 317 2.71 -0.97 2.70
CA SER A 317 1.40 -1.33 3.26
C SER A 317 0.95 -2.73 2.83
N THR A 318 1.88 -3.68 2.81
CA THR A 318 1.61 -5.11 2.57
C THR A 318 1.68 -5.95 3.84
N GLY A 319 1.24 -7.21 3.75
CA GLY A 319 1.29 -8.17 4.85
C GLY A 319 2.67 -8.82 5.10
N LEU A 320 3.71 -8.40 4.37
CA LEU A 320 5.04 -9.01 4.37
C LEU A 320 5.65 -9.06 5.77
N THR A 321 6.14 -10.23 6.18
CA THR A 321 6.88 -10.42 7.46
C THR A 321 8.39 -10.50 7.27
N SER A 322 8.84 -10.80 6.05
CA SER A 322 10.26 -10.90 5.69
C SER A 322 10.45 -10.57 4.22
N LEU A 323 11.65 -10.09 3.87
CA LEU A 323 12.04 -9.84 2.50
C LEU A 323 13.55 -10.11 2.34
N ASP A 324 13.93 -10.87 1.31
CA ASP A 324 15.32 -11.06 0.91
C ASP A 324 15.59 -10.29 -0.39
N VAL A 325 16.45 -9.28 -0.31
CA VAL A 325 16.92 -8.47 -1.46
C VAL A 325 18.39 -8.72 -1.80
N SER A 326 19.01 -9.75 -1.22
CA SER A 326 20.44 -10.02 -1.39
C SER A 326 20.85 -10.39 -2.83
N HIS A 327 19.87 -10.81 -3.64
CA HIS A 327 20.04 -11.20 -5.04
C HIS A 327 19.73 -10.07 -6.04
N ASN A 328 19.46 -8.85 -5.56
CA ASN A 328 19.08 -7.71 -6.39
C ASN A 328 20.17 -6.60 -6.34
N PRO A 329 21.37 -6.82 -6.92
CA PRO A 329 22.50 -5.90 -6.79
C PRO A 329 22.29 -4.56 -7.53
N GLU A 330 21.34 -4.51 -8.47
CA GLU A 330 21.01 -3.31 -9.24
C GLU A 330 19.93 -2.43 -8.58
N LEU A 331 19.43 -2.82 -7.40
CA LEU A 331 18.39 -2.11 -6.67
C LEU A 331 18.83 -0.69 -6.29
N GLN A 332 18.04 0.30 -6.72
CA GLN A 332 18.26 1.73 -6.50
C GLN A 332 17.22 2.34 -5.55
N SER A 333 15.96 1.91 -5.64
CA SER A 333 14.88 2.37 -4.76
C SER A 333 14.15 1.20 -4.13
N LEU A 334 13.96 1.26 -2.81
CA LEU A 334 13.24 0.27 -2.02
C LEU A 334 12.27 0.95 -1.05
N ASP A 335 10.96 0.72 -1.23
CA ASP A 335 9.93 1.10 -0.25
C ASP A 335 9.27 -0.14 0.34
N ILE A 336 9.53 -0.37 1.63
CA ILE A 336 8.95 -1.45 2.43
C ILE A 336 8.07 -0.92 3.56
N SER A 337 7.70 0.36 3.52
CA SER A 337 7.03 1.05 4.62
C SER A 337 5.70 0.42 5.00
N ASN A 338 5.33 0.48 6.28
CA ASN A 338 4.08 -0.03 6.83
C ASN A 338 3.81 -1.51 6.52
N THR A 339 4.87 -2.31 6.42
CA THR A 339 4.79 -3.78 6.37
C THR A 339 4.95 -4.37 7.77
N LYS A 340 5.01 -5.70 7.90
CA LYS A 340 5.26 -6.40 9.16
C LYS A 340 6.71 -6.91 9.27
N ILE A 341 7.62 -6.37 8.46
CA ILE A 341 9.03 -6.72 8.45
C ILE A 341 9.69 -6.18 9.71
N SER A 342 10.34 -7.04 10.50
CA SER A 342 11.02 -6.67 11.75
C SER A 342 12.52 -6.45 11.61
N SER A 343 13.10 -6.83 10.48
CA SER A 343 14.50 -6.58 10.12
C SER A 343 14.70 -6.68 8.61
N ILE A 344 15.66 -5.91 8.08
CA ILE A 344 16.02 -5.93 6.66
C ILE A 344 17.54 -5.87 6.50
N ASP A 345 18.09 -6.71 5.63
CA ASP A 345 19.49 -6.66 5.22
C ASP A 345 19.61 -6.06 3.81
N VAL A 346 20.16 -4.85 3.75
CA VAL A 346 20.43 -4.12 2.50
C VAL A 346 21.92 -4.10 2.14
N SER A 347 22.75 -4.91 2.79
CA SER A 347 24.22 -4.87 2.63
C SER A 347 24.73 -5.27 1.24
N HIS A 348 23.90 -5.98 0.47
CA HIS A 348 24.19 -6.42 -0.90
C HIS A 348 23.72 -5.41 -1.96
N ASN A 349 22.97 -4.37 -1.58
CA ASN A 349 22.36 -3.40 -2.50
C ASN A 349 23.18 -2.10 -2.54
N GLN A 350 24.42 -2.18 -3.04
CA GLN A 350 25.36 -1.03 -3.03
C GLN A 350 24.94 0.13 -3.93
N ARG A 351 24.00 -0.10 -4.86
CA ARG A 351 23.42 0.92 -5.74
C ARG A 351 22.21 1.65 -5.15
N LEU A 352 21.79 1.28 -3.95
CA LEU A 352 20.63 1.87 -3.29
C LEU A 352 20.85 3.38 -3.07
N THR A 353 19.95 4.19 -3.62
CA THR A 353 19.89 5.65 -3.49
C THR A 353 18.73 6.08 -2.60
N GLU A 354 17.65 5.32 -2.57
CA GLU A 354 16.44 5.63 -1.81
C GLU A 354 16.01 4.40 -0.99
N LEU A 355 15.77 4.61 0.32
CA LEU A 355 15.25 3.60 1.21
C LEU A 355 14.16 4.18 2.11
N SER A 356 12.95 3.65 1.98
CA SER A 356 11.81 3.93 2.87
C SER A 356 11.44 2.68 3.65
N ALA A 357 11.60 2.73 4.96
CA ALA A 357 11.36 1.65 5.91
C ALA A 357 10.56 2.16 7.13
N ASP A 358 9.53 2.96 6.86
CA ASP A 358 8.71 3.59 7.89
C ASP A 358 7.73 2.59 8.53
N GLY A 359 7.40 2.77 9.80
CA GLY A 359 6.26 2.09 10.42
C GLY A 359 6.44 0.57 10.59
N LEU A 360 7.67 0.09 10.74
CA LEU A 360 8.02 -1.33 10.77
C LEU A 360 8.26 -1.89 12.17
N GLY A 361 8.44 -1.02 13.17
CA GLY A 361 8.88 -1.43 14.51
C GLY A 361 10.34 -1.89 14.55
N LEU A 362 11.18 -1.36 13.64
CA LEU A 362 12.62 -1.64 13.63
C LEU A 362 13.27 -1.12 14.92
N THR A 363 14.09 -1.96 15.55
CA THR A 363 14.93 -1.57 16.70
C THR A 363 16.35 -1.16 16.28
N SER A 364 16.76 -1.59 15.09
CA SER A 364 18.02 -1.21 14.45
C SER A 364 17.90 -1.34 12.94
N ILE A 365 18.75 -0.60 12.21
CA ILE A 365 18.94 -0.73 10.77
C ILE A 365 20.40 -0.42 10.44
N ASN A 366 20.99 -1.20 9.53
CA ASN A 366 22.38 -1.00 9.10
C ASN A 366 22.44 -0.58 7.64
N VAL A 367 22.73 0.69 7.41
CA VAL A 367 22.87 1.30 6.08
C VAL A 367 24.33 1.56 5.70
N SER A 368 25.30 1.04 6.46
CA SER A 368 26.73 1.35 6.28
C SER A 368 27.33 0.86 4.96
N HIS A 369 26.64 -0.06 4.27
CA HIS A 369 27.08 -0.65 3.00
C HIS A 369 26.39 0.00 1.79
N ASN A 370 25.65 1.10 1.99
CA ASN A 370 24.90 1.80 0.95
C ASN A 370 25.43 3.24 0.77
N PRO A 371 26.68 3.43 0.30
CA PRO A 371 27.30 4.76 0.19
C PRO A 371 26.62 5.67 -0.84
N GLY A 372 25.78 5.09 -1.71
CA GLY A 372 24.96 5.79 -2.70
C GLY A 372 23.70 6.46 -2.15
N LEU A 373 23.27 6.14 -0.91
CA LEU A 373 22.02 6.65 -0.35
C LEU A 373 21.96 8.18 -0.38
N THR A 374 20.91 8.70 -0.99
CA THR A 374 20.54 10.12 -1.03
C THR A 374 19.31 10.42 -0.18
N GLU A 375 18.43 9.44 0.00
CA GLU A 375 17.22 9.56 0.82
C GLU A 375 17.05 8.32 1.71
N LEU A 376 16.81 8.57 3.00
CA LEU A 376 16.51 7.54 4.00
C LEU A 376 15.32 7.99 4.85
N SER A 377 14.25 7.20 4.84
CA SER A 377 13.10 7.35 5.74
C SER A 377 12.97 6.11 6.61
N VAL A 378 13.03 6.30 7.93
CA VAL A 378 12.83 5.26 8.95
C VAL A 378 11.89 5.75 10.06
N SER A 379 10.90 6.55 9.68
CA SER A 379 9.93 7.18 10.55
C SER A 379 8.99 6.15 11.20
N GLY A 380 8.51 6.40 12.43
CA GLY A 380 7.56 5.51 13.12
C GLY A 380 8.15 4.14 13.48
N ASN A 381 9.39 4.10 13.96
CA ASN A 381 10.08 2.88 14.36
C ASN A 381 10.48 2.92 15.85
N GLU A 382 11.20 1.91 16.33
CA GLU A 382 11.67 1.79 17.71
C GLU A 382 13.20 2.01 17.82
N LEU A 383 13.81 2.74 16.88
CA LEU A 383 15.26 2.90 16.82
C LEU A 383 15.78 3.67 18.04
N THR A 384 16.81 3.13 18.68
CA THR A 384 17.52 3.79 19.81
C THR A 384 18.87 4.38 19.39
N SER A 385 19.39 3.93 18.25
CA SER A 385 20.55 4.52 17.58
C SER A 385 20.41 4.38 16.06
N LEU A 386 21.04 5.31 15.34
CA LEU A 386 21.17 5.24 13.89
C LEU A 386 22.53 5.83 13.49
N ASP A 387 23.32 5.05 12.76
CA ASP A 387 24.60 5.47 12.20
C ASP A 387 24.50 5.65 10.68
N THR A 388 24.59 6.91 10.24
CA THR A 388 24.60 7.28 8.82
C THR A 388 25.95 7.84 8.36
N THR A 389 27.01 7.65 9.15
CA THR A 389 28.35 8.21 8.86
C THR A 389 28.97 7.67 7.57
N GLN A 390 28.57 6.48 7.13
CA GLN A 390 29.02 5.83 5.89
C GLN A 390 28.12 6.14 4.68
N ASN A 391 27.17 7.07 4.81
CA ASN A 391 26.27 7.50 3.72
C ASN A 391 26.59 8.94 3.30
N PRO A 392 27.75 9.20 2.69
CA PRO A 392 28.24 10.56 2.47
C PRO A 392 27.37 11.37 1.50
N ASN A 393 26.54 10.71 0.68
CA ASN A 393 25.64 11.34 -0.28
C ASN A 393 24.24 11.66 0.26
N LEU A 394 23.95 11.29 1.51
CA LEU A 394 22.62 11.44 2.10
C LEU A 394 22.22 12.92 2.14
N ALA A 395 21.12 13.24 1.48
CA ALA A 395 20.57 14.57 1.32
C ALA A 395 19.29 14.77 2.14
N GLU A 396 18.45 13.73 2.25
CA GLU A 396 17.22 13.74 3.04
C GLU A 396 17.23 12.59 4.05
N LEU A 397 16.92 12.91 5.30
CA LEU A 397 16.80 11.95 6.39
C LEU A 397 15.53 12.25 7.20
N ASP A 398 14.61 11.29 7.24
CA ASP A 398 13.45 11.31 8.13
C ASP A 398 13.54 10.18 9.15
N ILE A 399 13.61 10.55 10.42
CA ILE A 399 13.68 9.63 11.57
C ILE A 399 12.57 9.94 12.58
N THR A 400 11.51 10.60 12.12
CA THR A 400 10.41 11.04 12.99
C THR A 400 9.85 9.87 13.79
N ASP A 401 9.40 10.12 15.03
CA ASP A 401 8.69 9.12 15.84
C ASP A 401 9.52 7.84 16.07
N ASN A 402 10.62 8.01 16.81
CA ASN A 402 11.57 6.96 17.19
C ASN A 402 12.04 7.18 18.64
N ASN A 403 12.90 6.29 19.15
CA ASN A 403 13.46 6.34 20.51
C ASN A 403 14.91 6.84 20.54
N LEU A 404 15.34 7.63 19.55
CA LEU A 404 16.73 8.06 19.44
C LEU A 404 17.05 9.08 20.54
N THR A 405 18.05 8.76 21.35
CA THR A 405 18.65 9.72 22.31
C THR A 405 19.81 10.51 21.68
N SER A 406 20.31 10.01 20.55
CA SER A 406 21.44 10.56 19.80
C SER A 406 21.37 10.18 18.32
N LEU A 407 22.06 10.92 17.47
CA LEU A 407 22.10 10.70 16.03
C LEU A 407 23.51 10.91 15.46
N PHE A 408 23.99 9.96 14.65
CA PHE A 408 25.27 10.06 13.94
C PHE A 408 25.02 10.33 12.46
N LEU A 409 25.48 11.48 11.99
CA LEU A 409 25.23 11.98 10.64
C LEU A 409 26.47 11.92 9.74
N PRO A 410 26.30 11.83 8.41
CA PRO A 410 27.41 11.88 7.47
C PRO A 410 28.13 13.22 7.48
N GLN A 411 29.43 13.18 7.22
CA GLN A 411 30.24 14.37 7.07
C GLN A 411 29.95 15.07 5.73
N LYS A 412 29.89 16.41 5.75
CA LYS A 412 29.86 17.19 4.50
C LYS A 412 31.16 16.98 3.73
N HIS A 413 31.06 16.82 2.41
CA HIS A 413 32.23 16.67 1.56
C HIS A 413 31.98 17.29 0.17
N GLU A 414 33.03 17.58 -0.58
CA GLU A 414 32.93 17.94 -2.00
C GLU A 414 33.26 16.71 -2.85
N ASP A 415 32.43 16.42 -3.85
CA ASP A 415 32.74 15.37 -4.80
C ASP A 415 33.85 15.79 -5.78
N SER A 416 34.31 14.86 -6.63
CA SER A 416 35.38 15.13 -7.59
C SER A 416 35.06 16.22 -8.62
N SER A 417 33.81 16.65 -8.73
CA SER A 417 33.37 17.75 -9.60
C SER A 417 33.29 19.10 -8.87
N GLY A 418 33.61 19.13 -7.57
CA GLY A 418 33.53 20.32 -6.72
C GLY A 418 32.12 20.62 -6.21
N VAL A 419 31.17 19.68 -6.35
CA VAL A 419 29.81 19.83 -5.82
C VAL A 419 29.78 19.40 -4.36
N ALA A 420 29.36 20.31 -3.48
CA ALA A 420 29.17 20.00 -2.08
C ALA A 420 28.00 19.01 -1.90
N ARG A 421 28.29 17.90 -1.21
CA ARG A 421 27.38 16.83 -0.82
C ARG A 421 27.21 16.82 0.70
N GLY A 422 26.03 16.40 1.14
CA GLY A 422 25.66 16.29 2.55
C GLY A 422 24.20 16.65 2.81
N LEU A 423 23.79 16.47 4.06
CA LEU A 423 22.39 16.56 4.48
C LEU A 423 21.79 17.95 4.20
N LYS A 424 20.69 17.97 3.46
CA LYS A 424 19.92 19.17 3.10
C LYS A 424 18.70 19.31 3.99
N LYS A 425 17.98 18.21 4.22
CA LYS A 425 16.75 18.16 5.01
C LYS A 425 16.85 17.07 6.07
N LEU A 426 16.52 17.45 7.30
CA LEU A 426 16.54 16.57 8.46
C LEU A 426 15.23 16.70 9.24
N THR A 427 14.44 15.62 9.28
CA THR A 427 13.21 15.55 10.08
C THR A 427 13.45 14.61 11.26
N VAL A 428 13.33 15.14 12.49
CA VAL A 428 13.72 14.45 13.74
C VAL A 428 12.66 14.56 14.83
N ALA A 429 11.45 14.99 14.48
CA ALA A 429 10.37 15.20 15.43
C ALA A 429 10.07 13.92 16.24
N LYS A 430 9.52 14.08 17.45
CA LYS A 430 9.13 12.94 18.32
C LYS A 430 10.26 11.94 18.58
N ASN A 431 11.45 12.46 18.89
CA ASN A 431 12.54 11.66 19.41
C ASN A 431 13.04 12.29 20.73
N PRO A 432 13.40 11.49 21.74
CA PRO A 432 13.95 11.97 23.00
C PRO A 432 15.45 12.35 22.88
N LEU A 433 15.81 13.09 21.84
CA LEU A 433 17.20 13.46 21.53
C LEU A 433 17.81 14.31 22.66
N LEU A 434 18.82 13.75 23.30
CA LEU A 434 19.64 14.42 24.31
C LEU A 434 20.72 15.29 23.67
N TYR A 435 21.24 14.87 22.51
CA TYR A 435 22.12 15.70 21.70
C TYR A 435 21.97 15.37 20.21
N LEU A 436 22.44 16.31 19.39
CA LEU A 436 22.50 16.18 17.95
C LEU A 436 23.91 16.55 17.48
N ASP A 437 24.67 15.56 16.99
CA ASP A 437 25.99 15.80 16.42
C ASP A 437 25.87 16.04 14.91
N LEU A 438 25.76 17.31 14.54
CA LEU A 438 25.72 17.73 13.15
C LEU A 438 27.14 17.92 12.63
N ALA A 439 27.59 17.07 11.71
CA ALA A 439 28.82 17.31 10.96
C ALA A 439 28.82 18.64 10.15
N GLY A 440 27.63 19.19 9.90
CA GLY A 440 27.40 20.52 9.36
C GLY A 440 25.91 20.86 9.39
N ILE A 441 25.55 22.14 9.27
CA ILE A 441 24.15 22.58 9.38
C ILE A 441 23.36 22.19 8.11
N PRO A 442 22.29 21.38 8.20
CA PRO A 442 21.37 21.15 7.08
C PRO A 442 20.70 22.45 6.63
N GLY A 443 20.21 22.49 5.39
CA GLY A 443 19.44 23.64 4.88
C GLY A 443 18.10 23.80 5.60
N GLU A 444 17.48 22.68 5.97
CA GLU A 444 16.19 22.60 6.64
C GLU A 444 16.25 21.55 7.77
N ILE A 445 15.75 21.92 8.96
CA ILE A 445 15.64 21.01 10.11
C ILE A 445 14.23 21.11 10.67
N HIS A 446 13.49 20.01 10.62
CA HIS A 446 12.15 19.86 11.19
C HIS A 446 12.24 19.12 12.52
N ARG A 447 12.13 19.88 13.62
CA ARG A 447 12.33 19.38 14.98
C ARG A 447 11.06 18.93 15.69
N GLY A 448 9.90 19.24 15.12
CA GLY A 448 8.61 19.11 15.82
C GLY A 448 8.45 20.15 16.93
N ASP A 449 7.39 19.99 17.72
CA ASP A 449 7.11 20.83 18.88
C ASP A 449 7.82 20.27 20.13
N LEU A 450 8.62 21.09 20.81
CA LEU A 450 9.28 20.71 22.07
C LEU A 450 8.28 20.44 23.21
N ALA A 451 7.04 20.92 23.09
CA ALA A 451 5.96 20.61 24.02
C ALA A 451 5.47 19.15 23.88
N ASP A 452 5.73 18.51 22.74
CA ASP A 452 5.35 17.12 22.49
C ASP A 452 5.92 16.22 23.61
N PRO A 453 5.09 15.36 24.25
CA PRO A 453 5.59 14.39 25.22
C PRO A 453 6.70 13.49 24.62
N ASP A 454 6.60 13.11 23.35
CA ASP A 454 7.52 12.15 22.72
C ASP A 454 8.89 12.77 22.36
N ALA A 455 9.02 14.09 22.46
CA ALA A 455 10.30 14.80 22.31
C ALA A 455 11.14 14.83 23.60
N ALA A 456 10.69 14.20 24.69
CA ALA A 456 11.37 14.24 25.99
C ALA A 456 11.91 12.88 26.43
N TYR A 457 13.11 12.89 26.99
CA TYR A 457 13.67 11.72 27.64
C TYR A 457 13.08 11.58 29.05
N TYR A 458 12.39 10.48 29.32
CA TYR A 458 11.79 10.22 30.64
C TYR A 458 12.69 9.31 31.46
N THR A 459 12.82 9.62 32.76
CA THR A 459 13.53 8.75 33.69
C THR A 459 12.93 8.82 35.10
N SER A 460 12.85 7.66 35.75
CA SER A 460 12.54 7.53 37.18
C SER A 460 13.78 7.60 38.06
N GLU A 461 14.98 7.71 37.46
CA GLU A 461 16.21 7.89 38.21
C GLU A 461 16.23 9.25 38.88
N LYS A 462 16.84 9.36 40.06
CA LYS A 462 16.97 10.67 40.75
C LYS A 462 17.98 11.60 40.10
N GLN A 463 18.81 11.07 39.21
CA GLN A 463 19.83 11.77 38.43
C GLN A 463 20.12 10.95 37.16
N LEU A 464 20.56 11.60 36.08
CA LEU A 464 20.83 10.96 34.80
C LEU A 464 22.33 11.04 34.49
N ASP A 465 23.02 9.90 34.36
CA ASP A 465 24.39 9.88 33.84
C ASP A 465 24.36 9.81 32.32
N PHE A 466 24.84 10.85 31.64
CA PHE A 466 24.82 10.89 30.18
C PHE A 466 25.70 9.81 29.55
N ARG A 467 26.65 9.19 30.28
CA ARG A 467 27.43 8.07 29.73
C ARG A 467 26.58 6.85 29.42
N ASP A 468 25.44 6.71 30.10
CA ASP A 468 24.57 5.55 29.95
C ASP A 468 23.60 5.71 28.77
N VAL A 469 23.26 6.96 28.42
CA VAL A 469 22.17 7.28 27.48
C VAL A 469 22.61 8.11 26.28
N ALA A 470 23.77 8.75 26.37
CA ALA A 470 24.35 9.65 25.38
C ALA A 470 25.90 9.64 25.49
N PRO A 471 26.56 8.49 25.33
CA PRO A 471 27.97 8.29 25.69
C PRO A 471 28.97 9.18 24.94
N LEU A 472 28.58 9.72 23.77
CA LEU A 472 29.41 10.58 22.94
C LEU A 472 29.07 12.08 23.08
N MET A 473 28.19 12.43 24.01
CA MET A 473 27.89 13.81 24.34
C MET A 473 29.14 14.54 24.86
N ILE A 474 29.41 15.72 24.30
CA ILE A 474 30.48 16.61 24.75
C ILE A 474 29.91 17.55 25.81
N MET A 475 30.31 17.40 27.07
CA MET A 475 29.73 18.18 28.19
C MET A 475 29.93 19.69 28.07
N ASP A 476 31.03 20.14 27.47
CA ASP A 476 31.30 21.57 27.26
C ASP A 476 30.31 22.22 26.28
N SER A 477 29.58 21.42 25.49
CA SER A 477 28.53 21.85 24.58
C SER A 477 27.16 21.97 25.24
N VAL A 478 27.00 21.50 26.50
CA VAL A 478 25.75 21.61 27.26
C VAL A 478 25.69 22.96 27.97
N VAL A 479 24.71 23.78 27.60
CA VAL A 479 24.52 25.13 28.14
C VAL A 479 23.06 25.37 28.52
N GLY A 480 22.80 26.47 29.23
CA GLY A 480 21.43 26.95 29.46
C GLY A 480 20.55 26.01 30.29
N VAL A 481 21.15 25.15 31.13
CA VAL A 481 20.43 24.19 31.99
C VAL A 481 19.46 24.92 32.93
N ARG A 482 18.20 24.46 32.98
CA ARG A 482 17.13 24.99 33.84
C ARG A 482 16.40 23.86 34.55
N GLY A 483 16.04 24.07 35.82
CA GLY A 483 15.38 23.05 36.65
C GLY A 483 16.33 21.98 37.21
N GLY A 484 17.64 22.14 37.02
CA GLY A 484 18.68 21.26 37.50
C GLY A 484 20.08 21.81 37.23
N ARG A 485 21.10 20.98 37.46
CA ARG A 485 22.52 21.29 37.26
C ARG A 485 23.30 20.08 36.76
N ILE A 486 24.43 20.35 36.09
CA ILE A 486 25.38 19.32 35.67
C ILE A 486 26.47 19.16 36.75
N VAL A 487 26.76 17.93 37.15
CA VAL A 487 27.85 17.56 38.06
C VAL A 487 28.69 16.47 37.38
N GLY A 488 29.84 16.85 36.80
CA GLY A 488 30.61 15.94 35.96
C GLY A 488 29.82 15.58 34.70
N ASN A 489 29.49 14.29 34.54
CA ASN A 489 28.67 13.78 33.43
C ASN A 489 27.20 13.54 33.83
N THR A 490 26.82 13.96 35.03
CA THR A 490 25.51 13.63 35.60
C THR A 490 24.63 14.87 35.63
N LEU A 491 23.42 14.75 35.08
CA LEU A 491 22.35 15.72 35.22
C LEU A 491 21.58 15.47 36.51
N VAL A 492 21.59 16.46 37.40
CA VAL A 492 20.93 16.40 38.71
C VAL A 492 19.79 17.43 38.74
N PRO A 493 18.53 17.03 38.89
CA PRO A 493 17.42 17.97 38.98
C PRO A 493 17.42 18.75 40.31
N ASP A 494 16.86 19.97 40.30
CA ASP A 494 16.74 20.81 41.51
C ASP A 494 15.67 20.29 42.48
N SER A 495 14.66 19.60 41.95
CA SER A 495 13.60 18.91 42.69
C SER A 495 13.22 17.61 41.98
N TYR A 496 12.60 16.69 42.71
CA TYR A 496 12.06 15.45 42.14
C TYR A 496 10.60 15.31 42.60
N PRO A 497 9.62 15.16 41.69
CA PRO A 497 9.75 15.11 40.24
C PRO A 497 10.08 16.50 39.64
N SER A 498 10.61 16.55 38.42
CA SER A 498 10.88 17.80 37.72
C SER A 498 11.07 17.61 36.22
N THR A 499 11.10 18.73 35.50
CA THR A 499 11.56 18.79 34.12
C THR A 499 12.83 19.61 34.09
N VAL A 500 13.90 19.03 33.54
CA VAL A 500 15.14 19.73 33.25
C VAL A 500 15.22 19.97 31.75
N THR A 501 15.44 21.21 31.36
CA THR A 501 15.75 21.55 29.96
C THR A 501 17.17 22.08 29.87
N TYR A 502 17.82 21.82 28.75
CA TYR A 502 19.13 22.38 28.43
C TYR A 502 19.27 22.55 26.92
N GLN A 503 20.29 23.30 26.53
CA GLN A 503 20.67 23.49 25.14
C GLN A 503 21.98 22.77 24.86
N TYR A 504 22.04 22.01 23.78
CA TYR A 504 23.26 21.43 23.26
C TYR A 504 23.72 22.21 22.03
N ILE A 505 24.96 22.70 22.03
CA ILE A 505 25.53 23.46 20.90
C ILE A 505 26.53 22.60 20.14
N SER A 506 26.25 22.32 18.87
CA SER A 506 27.20 21.68 17.95
C SER A 506 27.25 22.42 16.62
N ASN A 507 28.46 22.72 16.13
CA ASN A 507 28.72 23.32 14.83
C ASN A 507 27.82 24.52 14.48
N GLY A 508 27.61 25.42 15.44
CA GLY A 508 26.81 26.64 15.28
C GLY A 508 25.29 26.44 15.34
N THR A 509 24.84 25.20 15.55
CA THR A 509 23.43 24.86 15.75
C THR A 509 23.16 24.57 17.23
N THR A 510 22.09 25.15 17.75
CA THR A 510 21.59 24.85 19.10
C THR A 510 20.46 23.85 19.01
N TRP A 511 20.46 22.84 19.88
CA TRP A 511 19.41 21.84 20.07
C TRP A 511 18.83 21.98 21.48
N ASP A 512 17.52 22.07 21.63
CA ASP A 512 16.87 22.09 22.93
C ASP A 512 16.53 20.66 23.35
N ALA A 513 17.08 20.21 24.48
CA ALA A 513 16.82 18.90 25.04
C ALA A 513 15.94 19.03 26.29
N ARG A 514 15.05 18.05 26.48
CA ARG A 514 14.12 17.97 27.62
C ARG A 514 14.24 16.61 28.30
N VAL A 515 14.56 16.63 29.59
CA VAL A 515 14.60 15.44 30.45
C VAL A 515 13.52 15.58 31.52
N MET A 516 12.64 14.59 31.62
CA MET A 516 11.58 14.56 32.61
C MET A 516 11.89 13.51 33.68
N PHE A 517 12.17 14.00 34.89
CA PHE A 517 12.37 13.20 36.09
C PHE A 517 11.00 12.98 36.77
N THR A 518 10.50 11.75 36.78
CA THR A 518 9.11 11.47 37.18
C THR A 518 8.99 10.44 38.30
N ASP A 519 8.11 10.70 39.28
CA ASP A 519 7.76 9.75 40.36
C ASP A 519 7.11 8.45 39.87
N GLN A 520 6.72 8.43 38.59
CA GLN A 520 5.95 7.38 37.94
C GLN A 520 6.76 6.92 36.73
N PRO A 521 7.03 5.61 36.59
CA PRO A 521 7.53 5.04 35.34
C PRO A 521 6.58 5.39 34.18
N ARG A 522 7.12 5.62 32.98
CA ARG A 522 6.29 5.66 31.77
C ARG A 522 5.92 4.21 31.45
N TYR A 523 4.63 3.89 31.53
CA TYR A 523 4.14 2.58 31.13
C TYR A 523 3.85 2.57 29.63
N SER A 524 4.13 1.44 28.98
CA SER A 524 3.83 1.24 27.56
C SER A 524 2.33 1.26 27.24
N PHE A 525 1.48 1.08 28.27
CA PHE A 525 0.03 1.10 28.15
C PHE A 525 -0.57 2.26 28.94
N LYS A 526 -1.48 3.03 28.32
CA LYS A 526 -2.02 4.27 28.91
C LYS A 526 -2.90 4.07 30.13
N ASP A 527 -3.44 2.88 30.32
CA ASP A 527 -4.31 2.49 31.44
C ASP A 527 -3.53 1.78 32.57
N VAL A 528 -2.20 1.76 32.49
CA VAL A 528 -1.30 1.21 33.52
C VAL A 528 -0.57 2.34 34.22
N ASN A 529 -0.57 2.32 35.54
CA ASN A 529 0.17 3.25 36.39
C ASN A 529 0.62 2.54 37.68
N THR A 530 1.33 3.23 38.58
CA THR A 530 1.85 2.61 39.83
C THR A 530 0.78 2.10 40.80
N THR A 531 -0.49 2.51 40.63
CA THR A 531 -1.61 1.99 41.42
C THR A 531 -2.26 0.76 40.79
N THR A 532 -1.95 0.46 39.52
CA THR A 532 -2.38 -0.76 38.85
C THR A 532 -1.68 -1.97 39.50
N PRO A 533 -2.41 -2.99 39.96
CA PRO A 533 -1.79 -4.22 40.44
C PRO A 533 -0.87 -4.83 39.38
N HIS A 534 0.30 -5.32 39.80
CA HIS A 534 1.29 -5.93 38.91
C HIS A 534 1.83 -5.00 37.81
N HIS A 535 1.80 -3.68 37.99
CA HIS A 535 2.26 -2.73 36.96
C HIS A 535 3.69 -2.99 36.46
N GLU A 536 4.62 -3.45 37.32
CA GLU A 536 5.99 -3.78 36.93
C GLU A 536 6.02 -5.01 36.01
N ASP A 537 5.22 -6.02 36.33
CA ASP A 537 5.08 -7.23 35.51
C ASP A 537 4.39 -6.92 34.18
N ILE A 538 3.40 -6.02 34.19
CA ILE A 538 2.70 -5.54 32.98
C ILE A 538 3.66 -4.79 32.06
N GLN A 539 4.50 -3.92 32.63
CA GLN A 539 5.55 -3.23 31.88
C GLN A 539 6.53 -4.24 31.29
N TRP A 540 6.97 -5.20 32.09
CA TRP A 540 7.91 -6.24 31.65
C TRP A 540 7.36 -7.06 30.46
N VAL A 541 6.10 -7.52 30.51
CA VAL A 541 5.52 -8.27 29.39
C VAL A 541 5.35 -7.42 28.13
N SER A 542 5.28 -6.09 28.26
CA SER A 542 5.29 -5.18 27.12
C SER A 542 6.68 -5.05 26.51
N GLU A 543 7.69 -4.77 27.34
CA GLU A 543 9.10 -4.61 26.92
C GLU A 543 9.64 -5.87 26.23
N HIS A 544 9.14 -7.03 26.65
CA HIS A 544 9.51 -8.34 26.12
C HIS A 544 8.60 -8.81 24.97
N LYS A 545 7.75 -7.93 24.44
CA LYS A 545 6.82 -8.16 23.32
C LYS A 545 5.89 -9.37 23.49
N ILE A 546 5.61 -9.76 24.73
CA ILE A 546 4.67 -10.84 25.07
C ILE A 546 3.24 -10.31 24.94
N ALA A 547 2.96 -9.15 25.54
CA ALA A 547 1.66 -8.49 25.46
C ALA A 547 1.76 -7.20 24.62
N HIS A 548 0.87 -7.05 23.64
CA HIS A 548 0.83 -5.88 22.74
C HIS A 548 -0.28 -4.88 23.09
N GLY A 549 -1.18 -5.26 24.01
CA GLY A 549 -2.34 -4.44 24.37
C GLY A 549 -3.38 -4.34 23.26
N PHE A 550 -4.31 -3.40 23.43
CA PHE A 550 -5.29 -3.01 22.44
C PHE A 550 -4.96 -1.60 21.95
N VAL A 551 -4.77 -1.44 20.65
CA VAL A 551 -4.52 -0.13 20.04
C VAL A 551 -5.84 0.64 19.94
N ASP A 552 -5.84 1.90 20.37
CA ASP A 552 -6.94 2.83 20.27
C ASP A 552 -6.90 3.62 18.95
N THR A 553 -7.99 4.31 18.62
CA THR A 553 -8.10 5.12 17.40
C THR A 553 -7.10 6.28 17.32
N ASP A 554 -6.52 6.67 18.47
CA ASP A 554 -5.49 7.72 18.59
C ASP A 554 -4.05 7.14 18.52
N GLY A 555 -3.89 5.85 18.25
CA GLY A 555 -2.60 5.16 18.18
C GLY A 555 -2.03 4.74 19.53
N SER A 556 -2.62 5.16 20.65
CA SER A 556 -2.19 4.71 21.98
C SER A 556 -2.62 3.27 22.25
N SER A 557 -1.88 2.55 23.11
CA SER A 557 -2.24 1.18 23.50
C SER A 557 -2.73 1.09 24.94
N ARG A 558 -3.71 0.23 25.21
CA ARG A 558 -4.23 -0.10 26.56
C ARG A 558 -4.04 -1.58 26.89
N PHE A 559 -3.76 -1.92 28.14
CA PHE A 559 -3.53 -3.30 28.59
C PHE A 559 -4.80 -4.00 29.07
N GLU A 560 -5.76 -3.26 29.63
CA GLU A 560 -6.95 -3.74 30.32
C GLU A 560 -6.63 -4.70 31.51
N PRO A 561 -5.97 -4.23 32.59
CA PRO A 561 -5.45 -5.08 33.68
C PRO A 561 -6.48 -6.00 34.33
N MET A 562 -7.72 -5.51 34.47
CA MET A 562 -8.85 -6.20 35.11
C MET A 562 -9.72 -6.98 34.11
N TRP A 563 -9.32 -7.10 32.83
CA TRP A 563 -10.01 -7.98 31.90
C TRP A 563 -9.54 -9.42 32.04
N HIS A 564 -10.47 -10.35 31.80
CA HIS A 564 -10.18 -11.78 31.84
C HIS A 564 -9.59 -12.27 30.52
N VAL A 565 -8.57 -13.13 30.61
CA VAL A 565 -7.86 -13.70 29.45
C VAL A 565 -8.70 -14.79 28.79
N ASN A 566 -8.98 -14.67 27.48
CA ASN A 566 -9.55 -15.78 26.70
C ASN A 566 -8.46 -16.82 26.41
N ARG A 567 -8.87 -18.08 26.19
CA ARG A 567 -7.94 -19.18 25.87
C ARG A 567 -7.11 -18.89 24.62
N GLN A 568 -7.70 -18.25 23.60
CA GLN A 568 -6.97 -17.84 22.39
C GLN A 568 -5.88 -16.80 22.67
N ASP A 569 -6.16 -15.80 23.52
CA ASP A 569 -5.19 -14.75 23.85
C ASP A 569 -4.05 -15.34 24.70
N MET A 570 -4.40 -16.25 25.63
CA MET A 570 -3.41 -16.99 26.42
C MET A 570 -2.49 -17.83 25.53
N ALA A 571 -3.00 -18.39 24.44
CA ALA A 571 -2.17 -19.15 23.50
C ALA A 571 -1.07 -18.28 22.89
N ALA A 572 -1.42 -17.08 22.44
CA ALA A 572 -0.45 -16.12 21.93
C ALA A 572 0.58 -15.73 23.00
N PHE A 573 0.16 -15.45 24.23
CA PHE A 573 1.10 -15.09 25.31
C PHE A 573 2.06 -16.23 25.65
N LEU A 574 1.55 -17.47 25.73
CA LEU A 574 2.36 -18.65 26.05
C LEU A 574 3.37 -18.99 24.97
N ARG A 575 3.01 -18.84 23.68
CA ARG A 575 3.95 -19.04 22.58
C ARG A 575 5.04 -17.96 22.57
N ARG A 576 4.67 -16.70 22.80
CA ARG A 576 5.65 -15.59 22.84
C ARG A 576 6.64 -15.71 24.00
N ILE A 577 6.16 -16.03 25.21
CA ILE A 577 7.08 -16.26 26.34
C ILE A 577 7.94 -17.51 26.11
N ALA A 578 7.47 -18.53 25.38
CA ALA A 578 8.27 -19.70 25.02
C ALA A 578 9.55 -19.32 24.28
N VAL A 579 9.45 -18.39 23.33
CA VAL A 579 10.62 -17.84 22.61
C VAL A 579 11.59 -17.18 23.59
N ASN A 580 11.08 -16.36 24.51
CA ASN A 580 11.91 -15.61 25.47
C ASN A 580 12.64 -16.50 26.49
N ILE A 581 12.05 -17.65 26.85
CA ILE A 581 12.67 -18.63 27.76
C ILE A 581 13.50 -19.70 27.03
N GLY A 582 13.80 -19.51 25.74
CA GLY A 582 14.74 -20.33 24.99
C GLY A 582 14.14 -21.53 24.23
N ILE A 583 12.81 -21.63 24.12
CA ILE A 583 12.14 -22.62 23.27
C ILE A 583 12.06 -22.04 21.84
N THR A 584 13.21 -22.00 21.15
CA THR A 584 13.33 -21.37 19.82
C THR A 584 12.44 -22.02 18.75
N ALA A 585 12.07 -23.29 18.94
CA ALA A 585 11.10 -23.98 18.08
C ALA A 585 9.69 -23.36 18.12
N ALA A 586 9.39 -22.46 19.07
CA ALA A 586 8.11 -21.76 19.11
C ALA A 586 7.96 -20.71 17.99
N ASP A 587 9.05 -20.03 17.63
CA ASP A 587 9.03 -18.94 16.65
C ASP A 587 8.92 -19.45 15.21
N ALA A 588 9.73 -20.47 14.87
CA ALA A 588 9.84 -20.99 13.51
C ALA A 588 8.77 -22.03 13.12
N TRP A 589 7.88 -22.42 14.03
CA TRP A 589 6.90 -23.48 13.77
C TRP A 589 5.66 -22.96 13.04
N HIS A 590 5.18 -23.70 12.05
CA HIS A 590 3.91 -23.45 11.37
C HIS A 590 3.10 -24.76 11.27
N PRO A 591 1.76 -24.69 11.32
CA PRO A 591 0.92 -25.89 11.29
C PRO A 591 0.96 -26.60 9.94
N ALA A 592 1.09 -27.93 9.96
CA ALA A 592 0.82 -28.77 8.80
C ALA A 592 -0.69 -29.03 8.66
N ALA A 593 -1.12 -29.55 7.50
CA ALA A 593 -2.53 -29.86 7.23
C ALA A 593 -3.17 -30.78 8.28
N GLU A 594 -2.38 -31.67 8.89
CA GLU A 594 -2.82 -32.57 9.97
C GLU A 594 -3.02 -31.86 11.32
N ASP A 595 -2.30 -30.76 11.59
CA ASP A 595 -2.42 -30.03 12.85
C ASP A 595 -3.76 -29.30 12.94
N TRP A 596 -4.32 -28.86 11.80
CA TRP A 596 -5.67 -28.27 11.71
C TRP A 596 -6.79 -29.25 12.11
N LEU A 597 -6.49 -30.54 12.26
CA LEU A 597 -7.43 -31.56 12.72
C LEU A 597 -7.37 -31.79 14.24
N LEU A 598 -6.45 -31.13 14.97
CA LEU A 598 -6.27 -31.32 16.41
C LEU A 598 -7.47 -30.81 17.23
N PHE A 599 -8.15 -29.76 16.75
CA PHE A 599 -9.34 -29.20 17.37
C PHE A 599 -10.43 -28.90 16.32
N THR A 600 -11.66 -29.33 16.59
CA THR A 600 -12.78 -29.18 15.65
C THR A 600 -13.27 -27.74 15.48
N ASP A 601 -12.92 -26.85 16.41
CA ASP A 601 -13.37 -25.45 16.49
C ASP A 601 -12.25 -24.43 16.28
N VAL A 602 -11.10 -24.87 15.75
CA VAL A 602 -9.97 -24.00 15.37
C VAL A 602 -9.80 -24.05 13.86
N HIS A 603 -9.91 -22.89 13.23
CA HIS A 603 -9.82 -22.71 11.78
C HIS A 603 -8.89 -21.53 11.47
N GLU A 604 -8.53 -21.34 10.20
CA GLU A 604 -7.57 -20.31 9.77
C GLU A 604 -7.97 -18.89 10.19
N TRP A 605 -9.27 -18.61 10.31
CA TRP A 605 -9.80 -17.33 10.78
C TRP A 605 -10.01 -17.24 12.30
N THR A 606 -9.75 -18.32 13.05
CA THR A 606 -9.81 -18.27 14.51
C THR A 606 -8.67 -17.36 15.01
N PRO A 607 -8.93 -16.34 15.85
CA PRO A 607 -7.87 -15.52 16.40
C PRO A 607 -6.80 -16.38 17.08
N HIS A 608 -5.52 -16.13 16.76
CA HIS A 608 -4.38 -16.88 17.30
C HIS A 608 -4.40 -18.39 16.97
N ALA A 609 -4.99 -18.80 15.83
CA ALA A 609 -5.11 -20.20 15.43
C ALA A 609 -3.77 -20.96 15.46
N GLU A 610 -2.71 -20.40 14.87
CA GLU A 610 -1.40 -21.06 14.88
C GLU A 610 -0.84 -21.22 16.30
N ASP A 611 -1.03 -20.23 17.16
CA ASP A 611 -0.57 -20.29 18.55
C ASP A 611 -1.30 -21.39 19.33
N ILE A 612 -2.61 -21.53 19.08
CA ILE A 612 -3.44 -22.59 19.65
C ILE A 612 -2.96 -23.97 19.19
N LEU A 613 -2.69 -24.13 17.89
CA LEU A 613 -2.23 -25.39 17.33
C LEU A 613 -0.82 -25.75 17.79
N TRP A 614 0.06 -24.75 17.96
CA TRP A 614 1.38 -24.95 18.54
C TRP A 614 1.27 -25.49 19.97
N LEU A 615 0.45 -24.87 20.83
CA LEU A 615 0.21 -25.39 22.18
C LEU A 615 -0.36 -26.81 22.18
N ALA A 616 -1.19 -27.16 21.21
CA ALA A 616 -1.76 -28.49 21.07
C ALA A 616 -0.72 -29.52 20.65
N LYS A 617 0.12 -29.18 19.67
CA LYS A 617 1.18 -30.04 19.11
C LYS A 617 2.21 -30.43 20.17
N PHE A 618 2.55 -29.49 21.05
CA PHE A 618 3.50 -29.71 22.14
C PHE A 618 2.82 -30.06 23.47
N GLU A 619 1.55 -30.44 23.43
CA GLU A 619 0.75 -30.92 24.57
C GLU A 619 0.63 -29.95 25.76
N ILE A 620 0.95 -28.66 25.56
CA ILE A 620 0.75 -27.62 26.57
C ILE A 620 -0.75 -27.46 26.83
N ALA A 621 -1.54 -27.31 25.76
CA ALA A 621 -2.99 -27.22 25.83
C ALA A 621 -3.69 -28.45 25.21
N THR A 622 -4.42 -29.19 26.03
CA THR A 622 -5.09 -30.43 25.61
C THR A 622 -6.53 -30.22 25.15
N GLY A 623 -7.09 -29.02 25.29
CA GLY A 623 -8.51 -28.74 24.99
C GLY A 623 -9.47 -29.64 25.79
N TYR A 624 -10.68 -29.78 25.27
CA TYR A 624 -11.77 -30.56 25.84
C TYR A 624 -12.10 -31.74 24.92
N GLU A 625 -12.50 -32.87 25.51
CA GLU A 625 -12.94 -34.05 24.78
C GLU A 625 -14.48 -34.03 24.62
N GLY A 626 -14.93 -34.14 23.38
CA GLY A 626 -16.33 -34.24 23.00
C GLY A 626 -16.89 -35.65 23.21
N PRO A 627 -18.23 -35.80 23.18
CA PRO A 627 -18.89 -37.10 23.43
C PRO A 627 -18.53 -38.21 22.42
N ASP A 628 -18.02 -37.84 21.25
CA ASP A 628 -17.62 -38.72 20.14
C ASP A 628 -16.11 -38.94 20.07
N GLY A 629 -15.35 -38.48 21.07
CA GLY A 629 -13.88 -38.58 21.12
C GLY A 629 -13.16 -37.51 20.30
N THR A 630 -13.89 -36.56 19.69
CA THR A 630 -13.27 -35.38 19.07
C THR A 630 -12.74 -34.43 20.14
N ARG A 631 -11.77 -33.57 19.78
CA ARG A 631 -11.26 -32.53 20.68
C ARG A 631 -11.64 -31.14 20.18
N TYR A 632 -11.91 -30.23 21.09
CA TYR A 632 -12.16 -28.81 20.80
C TYR A 632 -11.43 -27.91 21.81
N PHE A 633 -11.04 -26.70 21.40
CA PHE A 633 -10.22 -25.79 22.22
C PHE A 633 -11.04 -24.79 23.02
N ALA A 634 -12.18 -24.34 22.48
CA ALA A 634 -13.02 -23.25 22.96
C ALA A 634 -12.27 -21.89 23.06
N PRO A 635 -11.91 -21.26 21.93
CA PRO A 635 -11.06 -20.06 21.88
C PRO A 635 -11.52 -18.88 22.76
N GLU A 636 -12.82 -18.61 22.81
CA GLU A 636 -13.41 -17.48 23.52
C GLU A 636 -13.67 -17.73 25.02
N VAL A 637 -13.47 -18.96 25.49
CA VAL A 637 -13.69 -19.30 26.90
C VAL A 637 -12.58 -18.69 27.76
N LYS A 638 -12.93 -18.17 28.94
CA LYS A 638 -11.98 -17.61 29.89
C LYS A 638 -11.08 -18.71 30.48
N VAL A 639 -9.79 -18.40 30.63
CA VAL A 639 -8.84 -19.33 31.27
C VAL A 639 -9.06 -19.33 32.77
N TYR A 640 -9.26 -20.51 33.37
CA TYR A 640 -9.25 -20.68 34.82
C TYR A 640 -7.81 -20.83 35.33
N ARG A 641 -7.55 -20.37 36.56
CA ARG A 641 -6.20 -20.40 37.16
C ARG A 641 -5.60 -21.80 37.18
N GLN A 642 -6.40 -22.83 37.45
CA GLN A 642 -5.95 -24.22 37.40
C GLN A 642 -5.45 -24.66 36.01
N ASP A 643 -6.09 -24.18 34.92
CA ASP A 643 -5.71 -24.54 33.55
C ASP A 643 -4.40 -23.84 33.18
N MET A 644 -4.29 -22.55 33.55
CA MET A 644 -3.06 -21.79 33.37
C MET A 644 -1.89 -22.41 34.16
N ALA A 645 -2.13 -22.96 35.35
CA ALA A 645 -1.09 -23.69 36.09
C ALA A 645 -0.55 -24.89 35.29
N ALA A 646 -1.45 -25.67 34.69
CA ALA A 646 -1.04 -26.77 33.81
C ALA A 646 -0.26 -26.27 32.60
N PHE A 647 -0.71 -25.19 31.96
CA PHE A 647 -0.03 -24.61 30.80
C PHE A 647 1.40 -24.16 31.13
N LEU A 648 1.58 -23.40 32.21
CA LEU A 648 2.88 -22.86 32.59
C LEU A 648 3.87 -23.94 33.02
N HIS A 649 3.42 -24.94 33.79
CA HIS A 649 4.30 -26.04 34.20
C HIS A 649 4.72 -26.88 32.98
N ARG A 650 3.78 -27.22 32.07
CA ARG A 650 4.12 -27.95 30.84
C ARG A 650 5.05 -27.17 29.94
N LEU A 651 4.90 -25.85 29.89
CA LEU A 651 5.79 -24.98 29.12
C LEU A 651 7.23 -25.04 29.66
N VAL A 652 7.44 -25.03 30.98
CA VAL A 652 8.77 -25.21 31.58
C VAL A 652 9.34 -26.59 31.28
N GLN A 653 8.52 -27.64 31.29
CA GLN A 653 8.99 -28.98 30.94
C GLN A 653 9.58 -29.06 29.53
N LEU A 654 9.16 -28.21 28.60
CA LEU A 654 9.72 -28.14 27.25
C LEU A 654 11.11 -27.47 27.19
N THR A 655 11.51 -26.69 28.20
CA THR A 655 12.87 -26.13 28.26
C THR A 655 13.91 -27.20 28.65
N GLY A 656 13.45 -28.34 29.18
CA GLY A 656 14.31 -29.36 29.76
C GLY A 656 14.83 -29.00 31.16
N ASP A 657 14.25 -27.99 31.80
CA ASP A 657 14.58 -27.59 33.17
C ASP A 657 13.97 -28.59 34.19
N ASP A 658 14.84 -29.45 34.74
CA ASP A 658 14.51 -30.46 35.75
C ASP A 658 14.77 -29.98 37.18
N THR A 659 14.83 -28.66 37.43
CA THR A 659 15.08 -28.11 38.77
C THR A 659 14.08 -28.67 39.79
N PRO A 660 14.53 -29.37 40.85
CA PRO A 660 13.63 -29.93 41.85
C PRO A 660 12.90 -28.82 42.62
N VAL A 661 11.56 -28.81 42.52
CA VAL A 661 10.70 -27.84 43.20
C VAL A 661 9.95 -28.51 44.34
N GLU A 662 10.08 -27.99 45.56
CA GLU A 662 9.27 -28.43 46.70
C GLU A 662 7.83 -27.89 46.57
N ALA A 663 6.86 -28.80 46.45
CA ALA A 663 5.46 -28.45 46.20
C ALA A 663 4.84 -27.63 47.36
N LYS A 664 4.20 -26.50 47.05
CA LYS A 664 3.52 -25.65 48.04
C LYS A 664 2.10 -26.14 48.30
N ALA A 665 1.73 -26.29 49.57
CA ALA A 665 0.37 -26.64 49.97
C ALA A 665 -0.57 -25.43 49.93
N PHE A 666 -1.79 -25.63 49.40
CA PHE A 666 -2.88 -24.66 49.44
C PHE A 666 -4.12 -25.30 50.06
N THR A 667 -4.85 -24.56 50.91
CA THR A 667 -5.97 -25.08 51.70
C THR A 667 -7.17 -25.52 50.85
N ASP A 668 -7.31 -24.97 49.65
CA ASP A 668 -8.38 -25.24 48.69
C ASP A 668 -7.92 -26.13 47.50
N VAL A 669 -6.71 -26.70 47.58
CA VAL A 669 -6.17 -27.62 46.56
C VAL A 669 -6.02 -29.02 47.14
N THR A 670 -7.03 -29.85 46.85
CA THR A 670 -7.07 -31.27 47.20
C THR A 670 -6.64 -32.13 46.01
N ASP A 671 -6.47 -33.43 46.21
CA ASP A 671 -6.15 -34.33 45.09
C ASP A 671 -7.31 -34.50 44.10
N ALA A 672 -8.51 -34.01 44.44
CA ALA A 672 -9.66 -33.91 43.53
C ALA A 672 -9.70 -32.59 42.74
N THR A 673 -8.85 -31.62 43.08
CA THR A 673 -8.77 -30.34 42.36
C THR A 673 -8.13 -30.59 40.99
N PRO A 674 -8.74 -30.15 39.87
CA PRO A 674 -8.12 -30.26 38.56
C PRO A 674 -6.73 -29.63 38.55
N HIS A 675 -5.76 -30.32 37.96
CA HIS A 675 -4.37 -29.86 37.87
C HIS A 675 -3.68 -29.60 39.22
N ALA A 676 -4.12 -30.24 40.32
CA ALA A 676 -3.57 -30.04 41.67
C ALA A 676 -2.04 -30.14 41.75
N GLU A 677 -1.43 -31.08 41.02
CA GLU A 677 0.03 -31.24 40.98
C GLU A 677 0.72 -30.02 40.36
N HIS A 678 0.24 -29.55 39.19
CA HIS A 678 0.79 -28.36 38.54
C HIS A 678 0.59 -27.11 39.41
N ILE A 679 -0.55 -26.98 40.09
CA ILE A 679 -0.80 -25.86 41.01
C ILE A 679 0.21 -25.84 42.16
N ARG A 680 0.41 -26.98 42.84
CA ARG A 680 1.36 -27.08 43.95
C ARG A 680 2.80 -26.86 43.49
N TRP A 681 3.16 -27.33 42.29
CA TRP A 681 4.46 -27.08 41.68
C TRP A 681 4.68 -25.58 41.40
N LEU A 682 3.72 -24.89 40.75
CA LEU A 682 3.82 -23.44 40.50
C LEU A 682 4.01 -22.64 41.79
N GLY A 683 3.33 -23.08 42.86
CA GLY A 683 3.46 -22.45 44.17
C GLY A 683 4.83 -22.68 44.82
N GLY A 684 5.41 -23.86 44.63
CA GLY A 684 6.77 -24.18 45.06
C GLY A 684 7.84 -23.43 44.28
N ALA A 685 7.64 -23.27 42.97
CA ALA A 685 8.55 -22.57 42.06
C ALA A 685 8.56 -21.05 42.28
N GLY A 686 7.62 -20.52 43.07
CA GLY A 686 7.46 -19.08 43.27
C GLY A 686 6.78 -18.37 42.09
N ILE A 687 6.29 -19.12 41.09
CA ILE A 687 5.55 -18.57 39.96
C ILE A 687 4.17 -18.10 40.45
N ALA A 688 3.48 -18.91 41.26
CA ALA A 688 2.18 -18.55 41.81
C ALA A 688 2.16 -18.45 43.34
N GLU A 689 1.95 -17.26 43.88
CA GLU A 689 1.95 -17.05 45.33
C GLU A 689 0.69 -17.57 46.03
N GLY A 690 -0.47 -17.43 45.39
CA GLY A 690 -1.79 -17.63 46.00
C GLY A 690 -2.17 -16.50 46.97
N TYR A 691 -3.31 -16.66 47.64
CA TYR A 691 -3.87 -15.68 48.58
C TYR A 691 -3.68 -16.15 50.01
N LYS A 692 -3.19 -15.25 50.85
CA LYS A 692 -3.05 -15.53 52.29
C LYS A 692 -4.42 -15.44 52.98
N ASN A 693 -4.74 -16.43 53.80
CA ASN A 693 -5.91 -16.47 54.66
C ASN A 693 -5.63 -15.74 55.99
N ALA A 694 -6.69 -15.42 56.74
CA ALA A 694 -6.58 -14.75 58.04
C ALA A 694 -5.88 -15.62 59.12
N ASP A 695 -5.83 -16.94 58.92
CA ASP A 695 -5.17 -17.92 59.79
C ASP A 695 -3.74 -18.24 59.35
N ASP A 696 -3.13 -17.37 58.52
CA ASP A 696 -1.80 -17.52 57.94
C ASP A 696 -1.60 -18.71 56.98
N THR A 697 -2.66 -19.43 56.63
CA THR A 697 -2.63 -20.43 55.56
C THR A 697 -2.76 -19.80 54.17
N TRP A 698 -2.53 -20.55 53.10
CA TRP A 698 -2.59 -20.04 51.73
C TRP A 698 -3.65 -20.79 50.93
N ARG A 699 -4.40 -20.08 50.07
CA ARG A 699 -5.34 -20.65 49.10
C ARG A 699 -4.96 -20.24 47.67
N TYR A 700 -5.31 -21.03 46.67
CA TYR A 700 -4.94 -20.79 45.27
C TYR A 700 -6.08 -20.19 44.43
N GLU A 701 -7.32 -20.52 44.78
CA GLU A 701 -8.56 -20.22 44.07
C GLU A 701 -8.60 -20.83 42.65
N PRO A 702 -8.54 -22.17 42.50
CA PRO A 702 -8.36 -22.84 41.19
C PRO A 702 -9.47 -22.54 40.16
N MET A 703 -10.69 -22.28 40.64
CA MET A 703 -11.89 -22.06 39.82
C MET A 703 -12.17 -20.57 39.53
N THR A 704 -11.24 -19.66 39.82
CA THR A 704 -11.37 -18.26 39.38
C THR A 704 -10.68 -18.06 38.03
N THR A 705 -11.22 -17.15 37.23
CA THR A 705 -10.69 -16.81 35.91
C THR A 705 -9.49 -15.87 36.03
N VAL A 706 -8.52 -16.02 35.14
CA VAL A 706 -7.26 -15.26 35.16
C VAL A 706 -7.48 -13.84 34.64
N TYR A 707 -7.12 -12.84 35.44
CA TYR A 707 -7.00 -11.45 34.98
C TYR A 707 -5.69 -11.22 34.23
N ARG A 708 -5.69 -10.30 33.26
CA ARG A 708 -4.50 -9.97 32.47
C ARG A 708 -3.32 -9.51 33.33
N GLN A 709 -3.57 -8.75 34.39
CA GLN A 709 -2.53 -8.34 35.34
C GLN A 709 -1.89 -9.53 36.08
N ASP A 710 -2.69 -10.53 36.47
CA ASP A 710 -2.19 -11.73 37.14
C ASP A 710 -1.37 -12.57 36.16
N MET A 711 -1.85 -12.69 34.91
CA MET A 711 -1.12 -13.35 33.82
C MET A 711 0.27 -12.74 33.63
N ALA A 712 0.38 -11.40 33.60
CA ALA A 712 1.68 -10.74 33.45
C ALA A 712 2.65 -11.13 34.57
N ALA A 713 2.18 -11.13 35.82
CA ALA A 713 2.99 -11.56 36.96
C ALA A 713 3.43 -13.02 36.88
N PHE A 714 2.55 -13.92 36.45
CA PHE A 714 2.92 -15.33 36.27
C PHE A 714 3.99 -15.51 35.19
N LEU A 715 3.86 -14.82 34.06
CA LEU A 715 4.83 -14.94 32.95
C LEU A 715 6.20 -14.34 33.30
N HIS A 716 6.24 -13.19 33.95
CA HIS A 716 7.51 -12.59 34.38
C HIS A 716 8.25 -13.47 35.41
N ARG A 717 7.50 -14.07 36.34
CA ARG A 717 8.08 -15.01 37.32
C ARG A 717 8.50 -16.32 36.70
N LEU A 718 7.80 -16.79 35.66
CA LEU A 718 8.20 -17.94 34.86
C LEU A 718 9.58 -17.71 34.23
N ASP A 719 9.77 -16.57 33.55
CA ASP A 719 11.04 -16.19 32.96
C ASP A 719 12.16 -16.12 34.00
N THR A 720 11.87 -15.47 35.13
CA THR A 720 12.81 -15.38 36.26
C THR A 720 13.17 -16.75 36.84
N PHE A 721 12.23 -17.70 36.84
CA PHE A 721 12.48 -19.06 37.32
C PHE A 721 13.43 -19.80 36.37
N VAL A 722 13.16 -19.78 35.06
CA VAL A 722 13.95 -20.51 34.04
C VAL A 722 15.37 -19.94 33.88
N LYS A 723 15.58 -18.65 34.15
CA LYS A 723 16.89 -17.99 34.02
C LYS A 723 17.78 -18.08 35.27
N LYS A 724 17.28 -18.62 36.38
CA LYS A 724 18.08 -18.84 37.61
C LYS A 724 18.90 -20.10 37.51
#